data_AF-A0AAD9FKY0-F1
#
_entry.id   AF-A0AAD9FKY0-F1
#
_cell.length_a   1.000
_cell.length_b   1.000
_cell.length_c   1.000
_cell.angle_alpha   90.00
_cell.angle_beta   90.00
_cell.angle_gamma   90.00
#
_symmetry.space_group_name_H-M   'P 1'
#
loop_
_entity.id
_entity.type
_entity.pdbx_description
1 polymer ?
#
loop_
_entity_poly.entity_id
_entity_poly.type
_entity_poly.pdbx_seq_one_letter_code
_entity_poly.pdbx_strand_id
1 'polypeptide(L)'
;MNAFRTLPILHRPSRPASPAPPSTQATTATAQPHSTLGLGVVQTASEPGKPRSRSLSRQVTDKVGNGVSISMGPPLTKKTSPPGSRSATPRPPQSPLPGANENGLAPQTGYMDVLGLRLNETVNRACAGVDFKAKKGFKKDAGWSVGESVIKELPYPPNDAYLIRAVLRTSVRSLSIYITRLESILLPAITDPSFVAPLNLSPTPTAHPLNPVQYFALSVAHSAWQTCEALEQTLETGDWPRYVSEALRPVMDKLDLVVGKVVQPLMLGLKRDLIAALNRTEGCSPPGGKSVGLAHTPAPVIGPIVPIAKEASTNGMGRLTKEPSGSGTSRAAHLPVPVVLQHFASKVEGARKVFEIIARPCADDGEGWVTGVVVAVIWKGMSLISEKELGTPSARPPSPSSVTKALSGLKVDKESQMISPSPSLGGVTAKLTTILPSRAASRGPSPPRTSSRWDPMTHALLSLEGLVKRLVCGLVEPALAPPHHADEPPAPEHIAREALFEALEALMSFRTVSAAMIGENAPARLLASSRRIRDDIDDEAEEALDDAMEDMPTVTLLTVLLRKANCALSHLPVTEKGPSPIDLRIKTPAEIWGWTIAEYERQALSGFASAEEWGKRVALALKPEIERVMGALAGLTAKGVEGSEKGTLKEVQEAQTWVRCLGVTCEARVDVHVPMAT
;
A
#
# COMPACT_ATOMS: atom_id res chain seq x y z
N MET A 1 -5.87 -14.50 -13.86
CA MET A 1 -6.80 -13.36 -14.09
C MET A 1 -8.08 -13.29 -13.23
N ASN A 2 -8.87 -14.36 -12.97
CA ASN A 2 -10.15 -14.21 -12.20
C ASN A 2 -10.04 -14.23 -10.66
N ALA A 3 -8.87 -14.51 -10.07
CA ALA A 3 -8.68 -14.67 -8.63
C ALA A 3 -8.87 -13.38 -7.80
N PHE A 4 -8.65 -12.20 -8.39
CA PHE A 4 -8.73 -10.91 -7.66
C PHE A 4 -10.13 -10.46 -7.24
N ARG A 5 -11.19 -11.20 -7.61
CA ARG A 5 -12.57 -10.83 -7.28
C ARG A 5 -13.04 -11.33 -5.90
N THR A 6 -12.23 -12.14 -5.20
CA THR A 6 -12.66 -12.82 -3.97
C THR A 6 -11.70 -12.67 -2.77
N LEU A 7 -10.90 -11.61 -2.71
CA LEU A 7 -10.43 -11.14 -1.40
C LEU A 7 -11.64 -10.54 -0.64
N PRO A 8 -12.09 -11.12 0.49
CA PRO A 8 -13.18 -10.56 1.25
C PRO A 8 -12.71 -9.25 1.89
N ILE A 9 -13.14 -8.13 1.31
CA ILE A 9 -12.92 -6.79 1.85
C ILE A 9 -13.26 -6.78 3.34
N LEU A 10 -12.32 -6.27 4.14
CA LEU A 10 -12.32 -6.24 5.60
C LEU A 10 -13.34 -5.21 6.17
N HIS A 11 -14.56 -5.26 5.65
CA HIS A 11 -15.76 -4.54 6.09
C HIS A 11 -16.95 -5.51 6.03
N ARG A 12 -17.16 -6.30 7.10
CA ARG A 12 -18.50 -6.78 7.42
C ARG A 12 -19.31 -5.58 7.93
N PRO A 13 -20.31 -5.05 7.19
CA PRO A 13 -21.29 -4.17 7.82
C PRO A 13 -22.03 -4.96 8.90
N SER A 14 -22.14 -4.39 10.10
CA SER A 14 -22.87 -4.97 11.22
C SER A 14 -24.28 -5.38 10.76
N ARG A 15 -24.67 -6.65 11.00
CA ARG A 15 -26.06 -7.08 10.75
C ARG A 15 -27.02 -6.13 11.48
N PRO A 16 -28.02 -5.54 10.81
CA PRO A 16 -29.13 -4.93 11.52
C PRO A 16 -29.86 -6.02 12.32
N ALA A 17 -30.31 -5.68 13.53
CA ALA A 17 -31.01 -6.61 14.39
C ALA A 17 -32.30 -7.13 13.73
N SER A 18 -32.57 -8.43 13.84
CA SER A 18 -33.86 -9.00 13.45
C SER A 18 -34.99 -8.33 14.25
N PRO A 19 -36.12 -7.95 13.61
CA PRO A 19 -37.32 -7.58 14.35
C PRO A 19 -37.91 -8.81 15.06
N ALA A 20 -38.51 -8.58 16.22
CA ALA A 20 -39.29 -9.59 16.93
C ALA A 20 -40.55 -10.00 16.12
N PRO A 21 -41.07 -11.23 16.30
CA PRO A 21 -42.25 -11.68 15.57
C PRO A 21 -43.53 -10.98 16.07
N PRO A 22 -44.44 -10.55 15.17
CA PRO A 22 -45.78 -10.14 15.56
C PRO A 22 -46.66 -11.35 15.89
N SER A 23 -47.60 -11.15 16.80
CA SER A 23 -48.53 -12.16 17.31
C SER A 23 -49.58 -12.62 16.29
N THR A 24 -49.96 -13.89 16.43
CA THR A 24 -51.16 -14.57 15.90
C THR A 24 -52.38 -13.69 15.57
N GLN A 25 -53.01 -13.90 14.40
CA GLN A 25 -54.43 -14.32 14.34
C GLN A 25 -54.93 -14.80 12.96
N ALA A 26 -55.88 -15.74 13.03
CA ALA A 26 -57.03 -15.99 12.14
C ALA A 26 -56.84 -16.32 10.64
N THR A 27 -57.07 -17.60 10.35
CA THR A 27 -57.47 -18.20 9.06
C THR A 27 -58.73 -17.59 8.41
N THR A 28 -58.74 -17.55 7.08
CA THR A 28 -59.90 -17.98 6.24
C THR A 28 -59.39 -18.36 4.84
N ALA A 29 -60.11 -19.24 4.13
CA ALA A 29 -59.61 -19.91 2.92
C ALA A 29 -60.60 -19.79 1.74
N THR A 30 -60.07 -19.74 0.51
CA THR A 30 -60.84 -20.05 -0.70
C THR A 30 -59.98 -20.57 -1.87
N ALA A 31 -60.62 -21.39 -2.71
CA ALA A 31 -60.12 -22.32 -3.72
C ALA A 31 -59.42 -21.76 -4.99
N GLN A 32 -58.39 -22.48 -5.48
CA GLN A 32 -58.22 -23.17 -6.81
C GLN A 32 -58.82 -22.60 -8.15
N PRO A 33 -58.45 -23.12 -9.36
CA PRO A 33 -57.19 -23.73 -9.87
C PRO A 33 -56.84 -23.37 -11.38
N HIS A 34 -55.98 -24.17 -12.04
CA HIS A 34 -55.60 -24.30 -13.49
C HIS A 34 -54.43 -23.44 -14.04
N SER A 35 -53.31 -24.05 -14.51
CA SER A 35 -53.01 -24.62 -15.87
C SER A 35 -52.70 -23.52 -16.92
N THR A 36 -51.75 -23.59 -17.88
CA THR A 36 -51.09 -24.72 -18.59
C THR A 36 -49.75 -24.29 -19.27
N LEU A 37 -49.03 -25.23 -19.91
CA LEU A 37 -47.76 -25.07 -20.67
C LEU A 37 -47.88 -24.28 -22.00
N GLY A 38 -46.76 -23.77 -22.53
CA GLY A 38 -46.64 -23.29 -23.92
C GLY A 38 -45.23 -22.83 -24.34
N LEU A 39 -44.71 -23.37 -25.46
CA LEU A 39 -43.43 -23.04 -26.13
C LEU A 39 -43.69 -22.27 -27.45
N GLY A 40 -42.75 -21.42 -27.90
CA GLY A 40 -42.76 -20.76 -29.23
C GLY A 40 -42.29 -19.30 -29.16
N VAL A 41 -41.05 -18.94 -29.56
CA VAL A 41 -40.53 -18.68 -30.92
C VAL A 41 -40.94 -17.30 -31.50
N VAL A 42 -39.95 -16.38 -31.54
CA VAL A 42 -39.64 -15.33 -32.56
C VAL A 42 -40.79 -14.52 -33.19
N GLN A 43 -40.81 -13.18 -33.02
CA GLN A 43 -40.30 -12.17 -34.00
C GLN A 43 -40.57 -10.68 -33.62
N THR A 44 -39.63 -9.78 -34.00
CA THR A 44 -39.75 -8.32 -34.31
C THR A 44 -40.43 -7.29 -33.38
N ALA A 45 -39.59 -6.37 -32.88
CA ALA A 45 -39.65 -4.90 -33.01
C ALA A 45 -40.95 -4.09 -32.74
N SER A 46 -40.98 -3.35 -31.63
CA SER A 46 -41.45 -1.94 -31.57
C SER A 46 -41.08 -1.23 -30.26
N GLU A 47 -40.30 -0.15 -30.32
CA GLU A 47 -40.34 0.96 -29.35
C GLU A 47 -41.62 1.82 -29.56
N PRO A 48 -41.98 2.82 -28.70
CA PRO A 48 -41.29 3.31 -27.49
C PRO A 48 -42.19 3.38 -26.22
N GLY A 49 -41.60 3.43 -25.02
CA GLY A 49 -42.38 3.65 -23.78
C GLY A 49 -41.57 3.94 -22.51
N LYS A 50 -41.63 5.19 -22.02
CA LYS A 50 -41.02 5.63 -20.74
C LYS A 50 -41.74 5.00 -19.52
N PRO A 51 -41.00 4.59 -18.48
CA PRO A 51 -41.52 4.61 -17.12
C PRO A 51 -40.83 5.66 -16.23
N ARG A 52 -41.67 6.34 -15.47
CA ARG A 52 -41.41 7.45 -14.56
C ARG A 52 -41.01 6.89 -13.18
N SER A 53 -39.76 7.07 -12.74
CA SER A 53 -39.32 6.69 -11.38
C SER A 53 -39.01 7.92 -10.52
N ARG A 54 -39.53 7.93 -9.29
CA ARG A 54 -39.46 9.07 -8.37
C ARG A 54 -38.10 9.12 -7.68
N SER A 55 -37.35 10.21 -7.87
CA SER A 55 -36.22 10.54 -6.99
C SER A 55 -36.75 11.18 -5.70
N LEU A 56 -36.30 10.67 -4.55
CA LEU A 56 -36.62 11.20 -3.24
C LEU A 56 -35.39 11.92 -2.67
N SER A 57 -35.25 13.19 -3.03
CA SER A 57 -34.22 14.07 -2.47
C SER A 57 -34.39 14.23 -0.96
N ARG A 58 -33.29 14.10 -0.21
CA ARG A 58 -33.14 14.81 1.06
C ARG A 58 -31.88 15.66 1.03
N GLN A 59 -32.11 16.95 0.81
CA GLN A 59 -31.14 17.99 1.15
C GLN A 59 -30.94 17.98 2.67
N VAL A 60 -29.70 18.17 3.11
CA VAL A 60 -29.39 18.85 4.37
C VAL A 60 -28.38 19.93 4.01
N THR A 61 -28.75 21.18 4.27
CA THR A 61 -27.99 22.38 3.91
C THR A 61 -27.24 22.93 5.11
N ASP A 62 -26.00 23.38 4.90
CA ASP A 62 -25.20 24.17 5.84
C ASP A 62 -25.66 25.65 5.96
N LYS A 63 -25.02 26.37 6.91
CA LYS A 63 -25.22 27.78 7.39
C LYS A 63 -26.34 27.94 8.44
N VAL A 64 -26.28 28.82 9.46
CA VAL A 64 -25.49 30.04 9.79
C VAL A 64 -24.99 29.93 11.26
N GLY A 65 -23.92 30.56 11.80
CA GLY A 65 -22.99 31.61 11.30
C GLY A 65 -21.86 31.91 12.30
N ASN A 66 -21.61 33.20 12.63
CA ASN A 66 -20.47 33.68 13.45
C ASN A 66 -20.84 34.98 14.24
N GLY A 67 -20.39 35.20 15.49
CA GLY A 67 -20.51 36.54 16.13
C GLY A 67 -20.55 36.71 17.68
N VAL A 68 -19.38 36.98 18.29
CA VAL A 68 -19.08 38.00 19.35
C VAL A 68 -19.87 38.08 20.69
N SER A 69 -19.15 37.78 21.78
CA SER A 69 -19.05 38.39 23.15
C SER A 69 -20.26 38.95 23.93
N ILE A 70 -20.38 38.57 25.23
CA ILE A 70 -20.24 39.45 26.43
C ILE A 70 -20.54 38.73 27.78
N SER A 71 -19.87 39.19 28.85
CA SER A 71 -20.15 39.05 30.30
C SER A 71 -19.57 37.88 31.13
N MET A 72 -19.04 38.26 32.31
CA MET A 72 -18.64 37.43 33.45
C MET A 72 -19.65 37.61 34.60
N GLY A 73 -19.82 36.60 35.48
CA GLY A 73 -20.57 36.77 36.74
C GLY A 73 -20.82 35.45 37.50
N PRO A 74 -20.59 35.34 38.83
CA PRO A 74 -20.66 34.08 39.61
C PRO A 74 -21.74 34.12 40.72
N PRO A 75 -21.72 33.32 41.82
CA PRO A 75 -21.31 31.92 42.06
C PRO A 75 -22.41 31.05 42.77
N LEU A 76 -22.06 29.79 43.10
CA LEU A 76 -22.61 28.95 44.20
C LEU A 76 -24.14 28.82 44.42
N THR A 77 -24.66 27.59 44.33
CA THR A 77 -25.49 27.00 45.41
C THR A 77 -25.33 25.48 45.47
N LYS A 78 -25.17 24.92 46.68
CA LYS A 78 -25.32 23.48 46.93
C LYS A 78 -26.80 23.10 46.81
N LYS A 79 -27.13 22.02 46.09
CA LYS A 79 -28.42 21.33 46.26
C LYS A 79 -28.20 19.86 46.55
N THR A 80 -28.63 19.47 47.75
CA THR A 80 -28.73 18.10 48.25
C THR A 80 -29.79 17.32 47.46
N SER A 81 -29.49 16.07 47.12
CA SER A 81 -30.47 15.15 46.53
C SER A 81 -31.18 14.31 47.62
N PRO A 82 -32.44 13.87 47.42
CA PRO A 82 -33.25 13.26 48.48
C PRO A 82 -33.00 11.75 48.66
N PRO A 83 -33.49 11.14 49.75
CA PRO A 83 -33.21 9.75 50.10
C PRO A 83 -34.12 8.72 49.41
N GLY A 84 -33.54 7.56 49.13
CA GLY A 84 -34.12 6.23 49.38
C GLY A 84 -35.54 5.89 48.91
N SER A 85 -35.64 5.26 47.75
CA SER A 85 -36.78 4.38 47.41
C SER A 85 -36.32 3.20 46.54
N ARG A 86 -35.77 2.15 47.18
CA ARG A 86 -35.60 0.84 46.56
C ARG A 86 -36.70 -0.11 47.03
N SER A 87 -37.46 -0.64 46.09
CA SER A 87 -38.46 -1.68 46.36
C SER A 87 -37.77 -2.92 46.94
N ALA A 88 -38.24 -3.41 48.08
CA ALA A 88 -37.71 -4.62 48.70
C ALA A 88 -38.17 -5.86 47.92
N THR A 89 -37.24 -6.53 47.23
CA THR A 89 -37.46 -7.90 46.73
C THR A 89 -37.52 -8.88 47.91
N PRO A 90 -38.51 -9.78 47.96
CA PRO A 90 -38.66 -10.72 49.07
C PRO A 90 -37.50 -11.72 49.12
N ARG A 91 -36.96 -11.91 50.32
CA ARG A 91 -35.89 -12.87 50.64
C ARG A 91 -36.52 -14.27 50.75
N PRO A 92 -36.08 -15.29 49.98
CA PRO A 92 -36.56 -16.66 50.17
C PRO A 92 -36.11 -17.19 51.55
N PRO A 93 -36.91 -18.08 52.19
CA PRO A 93 -36.62 -18.57 53.53
C PRO A 93 -35.33 -19.41 53.55
N GLN A 94 -34.47 -19.14 54.54
CA GLN A 94 -33.28 -19.94 54.80
C GLN A 94 -33.71 -21.32 55.30
N SER A 95 -33.40 -22.37 54.54
CA SER A 95 -33.50 -23.75 55.03
C SER A 95 -32.42 -24.00 56.09
N PRO A 96 -32.69 -24.77 57.16
CA PRO A 96 -31.76 -24.94 58.26
C PRO A 96 -30.52 -25.76 57.86
N LEU A 97 -29.35 -25.35 58.33
CA LEU A 97 -28.12 -26.12 58.17
C LEU A 97 -28.19 -27.43 58.99
N PRO A 98 -27.81 -28.58 58.44
CA PRO A 98 -27.43 -29.75 59.22
C PRO A 98 -26.02 -29.54 59.82
N GLY A 99 -25.91 -29.80 61.13
CA GLY A 99 -24.69 -30.18 61.87
C GLY A 99 -23.33 -29.68 61.41
N ALA A 100 -22.75 -28.73 62.17
CA ALA A 100 -21.32 -28.51 62.15
C ALA A 100 -20.59 -29.76 62.67
N ASN A 101 -19.96 -30.51 61.77
CA ASN A 101 -19.09 -31.63 62.12
C ASN A 101 -17.66 -31.09 62.24
N GLU A 102 -17.20 -30.83 63.47
CA GLU A 102 -15.81 -30.45 63.75
C GLU A 102 -14.88 -31.65 63.53
N ASN A 103 -14.56 -31.96 62.26
CA ASN A 103 -13.48 -32.87 61.91
C ASN A 103 -12.98 -32.67 60.47
N GLY A 104 -12.05 -31.71 60.32
CA GLY A 104 -10.80 -31.93 59.57
C GLY A 104 -10.82 -32.20 58.06
N LEU A 105 -11.94 -32.07 57.35
CA LEU A 105 -11.98 -32.19 55.88
C LEU A 105 -12.23 -30.83 55.24
N ALA A 106 -11.17 -30.23 54.70
CA ALA A 106 -11.25 -28.98 53.94
C ALA A 106 -12.26 -29.12 52.79
N PRO A 107 -13.04 -28.07 52.47
CA PRO A 107 -14.02 -28.12 51.39
C PRO A 107 -13.30 -28.44 50.07
N GLN A 108 -13.60 -29.62 49.53
CA GLN A 108 -13.13 -30.10 48.22
C GLN A 108 -13.60 -29.10 47.15
N THR A 109 -12.73 -28.15 46.83
CA THR A 109 -12.99 -27.11 45.84
C THR A 109 -13.14 -27.80 44.50
N GLY A 110 -14.28 -27.58 43.83
CA GLY A 110 -14.61 -28.34 42.62
C GLY A 110 -13.52 -28.17 41.55
N TYR A 111 -13.22 -29.24 40.80
CA TYR A 111 -12.20 -29.22 39.75
C TYR A 111 -12.35 -28.01 38.80
N MET A 112 -13.59 -27.65 38.47
CA MET A 112 -13.96 -26.51 37.63
C MET A 112 -13.57 -25.15 38.23
N ASP A 113 -13.61 -25.01 39.56
CA ASP A 113 -13.19 -23.80 40.27
C ASP A 113 -11.66 -23.70 40.32
N VAL A 114 -10.97 -24.82 40.58
CA VAL A 114 -9.49 -24.91 40.54
C VAL A 114 -8.96 -24.60 39.13
N LEU A 115 -9.62 -25.13 38.08
CA LEU A 115 -9.36 -24.76 36.68
C LEU A 115 -9.55 -23.25 36.45
N GLY A 116 -10.70 -22.70 36.86
CA GLY A 116 -10.98 -21.28 36.69
C GLY A 116 -9.97 -20.38 37.41
N LEU A 117 -9.50 -20.79 38.60
CA LEU A 117 -8.45 -20.09 39.35
C LEU A 117 -7.11 -20.14 38.59
N ARG A 118 -6.66 -21.31 38.09
CA ARG A 118 -5.40 -21.45 37.34
C ARG A 118 -5.38 -20.63 36.04
N LEU A 119 -6.48 -20.67 35.27
CA LEU A 119 -6.61 -19.86 34.06
C LEU A 119 -6.63 -18.35 34.38
N ASN A 120 -7.36 -17.93 35.42
CA ASN A 120 -7.37 -16.54 35.86
C ASN A 120 -6.01 -16.08 36.42
N GLU A 121 -5.25 -16.96 37.07
CA GLU A 121 -3.88 -16.68 37.51
C GLU A 121 -2.95 -16.46 36.31
N THR A 122 -3.07 -17.28 35.28
CA THR A 122 -2.31 -17.12 34.02
C THR A 122 -2.64 -15.79 33.35
N VAL A 123 -3.93 -15.43 33.27
CA VAL A 123 -4.40 -14.12 32.76
C VAL A 123 -3.90 -12.95 33.63
N ASN A 124 -3.87 -13.09 34.96
CA ASN A 124 -3.27 -12.10 35.86
C ASN A 124 -1.75 -11.96 35.61
N ARG A 125 -1.04 -13.08 35.39
CA ARG A 125 0.40 -13.16 35.16
C ARG A 125 0.80 -12.54 33.81
N ALA A 126 0.01 -12.76 32.75
CA ALA A 126 0.21 -12.15 31.45
C ALA A 126 0.05 -10.62 31.50
N CYS A 127 -0.97 -10.12 32.21
CA CYS A 127 -1.18 -8.68 32.43
C CYS A 127 -0.23 -8.06 33.48
N ALA A 128 0.61 -8.85 34.17
CA ALA A 128 1.34 -8.38 35.35
C ALA A 128 2.42 -7.34 34.99
N GLY A 129 2.18 -6.10 35.43
CA GLY A 129 3.09 -4.98 35.20
C GLY A 129 2.96 -4.34 33.82
N VAL A 130 1.88 -4.62 33.07
CA VAL A 130 1.47 -3.85 31.90
C VAL A 130 0.81 -2.54 32.39
N ASP A 131 1.36 -1.39 32.00
CA ASP A 131 0.82 -0.08 32.40
C ASP A 131 1.05 0.96 31.30
N PHE A 132 -0.04 1.59 30.86
CA PHE A 132 -0.01 2.68 29.88
C PHE A 132 0.68 3.95 30.40
N LYS A 133 0.63 4.24 31.71
CA LYS A 133 1.27 5.43 32.28
C LYS A 133 2.79 5.28 32.24
N ALA A 134 3.30 4.11 32.65
CA ALA A 134 4.71 3.75 32.50
C ALA A 134 5.13 3.37 31.06
N LYS A 135 4.20 3.39 30.08
CA LYS A 135 4.39 2.89 28.70
C LYS A 135 5.00 1.48 28.63
N LYS A 136 4.73 0.67 29.64
CA LYS A 136 5.28 -0.69 29.79
C LYS A 136 4.30 -1.69 29.18
N GLY A 137 4.64 -2.19 28.01
CA GLY A 137 3.85 -3.15 27.25
C GLY A 137 3.85 -4.56 27.85
N PHE A 138 3.20 -5.49 27.13
CA PHE A 138 3.26 -6.91 27.44
C PHE A 138 4.68 -7.45 27.30
N LYS A 139 5.00 -8.49 28.08
CA LYS A 139 6.22 -9.28 27.88
C LYS A 139 6.09 -10.07 26.57
N LYS A 140 7.22 -10.37 25.93
CA LYS A 140 7.26 -11.30 24.81
C LYS A 140 6.60 -12.63 25.22
N ASP A 141 5.81 -13.20 24.31
CA ASP A 141 5.16 -14.51 24.44
C ASP A 141 4.11 -14.61 25.57
N ALA A 142 3.66 -13.47 26.11
CA ALA A 142 2.60 -13.41 27.12
C ALA A 142 1.23 -13.88 26.60
N GLY A 143 0.93 -13.64 25.31
CA GLY A 143 -0.30 -14.13 24.67
C GLY A 143 -0.27 -15.65 24.46
N TRP A 144 0.84 -16.15 23.92
CA TRP A 144 1.10 -17.59 23.78
C TRP A 144 0.90 -18.33 25.10
N SER A 145 1.43 -17.80 26.21
CA SER A 145 1.25 -18.40 27.54
C SER A 145 -0.22 -18.48 27.98
N VAL A 146 -1.10 -17.58 27.53
CA VAL A 146 -2.55 -17.62 27.84
C VAL A 146 -3.24 -18.67 26.96
N GLY A 147 -2.97 -18.65 25.65
CA GLY A 147 -3.49 -19.64 24.70
C GLY A 147 -3.12 -21.06 25.08
N GLU A 148 -1.82 -21.35 25.23
CA GLU A 148 -1.30 -22.65 25.65
C GLU A 148 -1.93 -23.15 26.95
N SER A 149 -2.18 -22.26 27.92
CA SER A 149 -2.77 -22.66 29.20
C SER A 149 -4.24 -23.04 29.09
N VAL A 150 -4.98 -22.50 28.12
CA VAL A 150 -6.33 -23.00 27.79
C VAL A 150 -6.24 -24.36 27.10
N ILE A 151 -5.34 -24.49 26.13
CA ILE A 151 -5.16 -25.73 25.34
C ILE A 151 -4.75 -26.91 26.23
N LYS A 152 -3.80 -26.70 27.16
CA LYS A 152 -3.33 -27.71 28.12
C LYS A 152 -4.39 -28.19 29.11
N GLU A 153 -5.43 -27.40 29.36
CA GLU A 153 -6.53 -27.77 30.25
C GLU A 153 -7.70 -28.44 29.50
N LEU A 154 -7.83 -28.22 28.18
CA LEU A 154 -8.84 -28.87 27.35
C LEU A 154 -8.55 -30.38 27.25
N PRO A 155 -9.48 -31.27 27.66
CA PRO A 155 -9.26 -32.71 27.56
C PRO A 155 -9.23 -33.13 26.08
N TYR A 156 -8.09 -33.67 25.63
CA TYR A 156 -7.93 -34.16 24.26
C TYR A 156 -8.90 -35.32 23.97
N PRO A 157 -9.53 -35.41 22.79
CA PRO A 157 -10.39 -36.53 22.41
C PRO A 157 -9.67 -37.90 22.52
N PRO A 158 -10.36 -39.01 22.86
CA PRO A 158 -11.80 -39.20 22.96
C PRO A 158 -12.36 -39.01 24.40
N ASN A 159 -11.88 -38.02 25.15
CA ASN A 159 -12.48 -37.65 26.44
C ASN A 159 -13.97 -37.30 26.34
N ASP A 160 -14.69 -37.44 27.46
CA ASP A 160 -16.14 -37.18 27.54
C ASP A 160 -16.51 -35.76 27.08
N ALA A 161 -17.43 -35.68 26.12
CA ALA A 161 -17.94 -34.43 25.58
C ALA A 161 -18.64 -33.54 26.62
N TYR A 162 -19.16 -34.08 27.73
CA TYR A 162 -19.67 -33.25 28.84
C TYR A 162 -18.53 -32.59 29.62
N LEU A 163 -17.45 -33.32 29.89
CA LEU A 163 -16.25 -32.77 30.52
C LEU A 163 -15.60 -31.69 29.63
N ILE A 164 -15.40 -31.96 28.34
CA ILE A 164 -14.85 -30.97 27.38
C ILE A 164 -15.74 -29.71 27.36
N ARG A 165 -17.08 -29.83 27.27
CA ARG A 165 -17.99 -28.68 27.34
C ARG A 165 -17.98 -27.96 28.69
N ALA A 166 -17.65 -28.63 29.79
CA ALA A 166 -17.49 -27.99 31.09
C ALA A 166 -16.21 -27.14 31.10
N VAL A 167 -15.06 -27.73 30.75
CA VAL A 167 -13.75 -27.05 30.68
C VAL A 167 -13.79 -25.87 29.71
N LEU A 168 -14.36 -26.07 28.53
CA LEU A 168 -14.53 -25.05 27.48
C LEU A 168 -15.33 -23.84 27.97
N ARG A 169 -16.43 -24.03 28.70
CA ARG A 169 -17.21 -22.91 29.29
C ARG A 169 -16.41 -22.12 30.31
N THR A 170 -15.62 -22.79 31.17
CA THR A 170 -14.73 -22.10 32.11
C THR A 170 -13.61 -21.36 31.37
N SER A 171 -13.05 -21.95 30.32
CA SER A 171 -12.00 -21.36 29.50
C SER A 171 -12.46 -20.11 28.75
N VAL A 172 -13.63 -20.17 28.08
CA VAL A 172 -14.27 -19.02 27.42
C VAL A 172 -14.54 -17.89 28.40
N ARG A 173 -14.90 -18.19 29.66
CA ARG A 173 -15.07 -17.17 30.72
C ARG A 173 -13.75 -16.48 31.07
N SER A 174 -12.66 -17.22 31.26
CA SER A 174 -11.34 -16.63 31.55
C SER A 174 -10.77 -15.85 30.36
N LEU A 175 -10.93 -16.35 29.13
CA LEU A 175 -10.56 -15.62 27.90
C LEU A 175 -11.38 -14.33 27.73
N SER A 176 -12.66 -14.34 28.06
CA SER A 176 -13.51 -13.12 28.04
C SER A 176 -13.02 -12.06 29.04
N ILE A 177 -12.57 -12.48 30.23
CA ILE A 177 -11.96 -11.59 31.23
C ILE A 177 -10.64 -11.01 30.69
N TYR A 178 -9.80 -11.83 30.04
CA TYR A 178 -8.56 -11.39 29.41
C TYR A 178 -8.80 -10.35 28.32
N ILE A 179 -9.73 -10.60 27.38
CA ILE A 179 -10.12 -9.64 26.33
C ILE A 179 -10.60 -8.32 26.93
N THR A 180 -11.46 -8.37 27.96
CA THR A 180 -11.97 -7.15 28.62
C THR A 180 -10.82 -6.32 29.22
N ARG A 181 -9.76 -6.97 29.72
CA ARG A 181 -8.55 -6.29 30.21
C ARG A 181 -7.70 -5.74 29.08
N LEU A 182 -7.50 -6.48 27.99
CA LEU A 182 -6.82 -5.99 26.78
C LEU A 182 -7.48 -4.70 26.29
N GLU A 183 -8.82 -4.69 26.14
CA GLU A 183 -9.57 -3.50 25.72
C GLU A 183 -9.47 -2.34 26.73
N SER A 184 -9.59 -2.62 28.03
CA SER A 184 -9.48 -1.59 29.08
C SER A 184 -8.08 -0.96 29.16
N ILE A 185 -7.03 -1.72 28.83
CA ILE A 185 -5.64 -1.27 28.82
C ILE A 185 -5.32 -0.55 27.49
N LEU A 186 -5.91 -0.99 26.38
CA LEU A 186 -5.71 -0.42 25.05
C LEU A 186 -6.43 0.93 24.88
N LEU A 187 -7.64 1.08 25.43
CA LEU A 187 -8.48 2.26 25.19
C LEU A 187 -7.75 3.61 25.43
N PRO A 188 -7.04 3.83 26.56
CA PRO A 188 -6.27 5.06 26.77
C PRO A 188 -5.21 5.32 25.69
N ALA A 189 -4.60 4.25 25.16
CA ALA A 189 -3.54 4.35 24.16
C ALA A 189 -4.08 4.75 22.78
N ILE A 190 -5.19 4.15 22.32
CA ILE A 190 -5.79 4.50 21.02
C ILE A 190 -6.49 5.86 21.03
N THR A 191 -6.88 6.38 22.21
CA THR A 191 -7.40 7.74 22.37
C THR A 191 -6.33 8.82 22.51
N ASP A 192 -5.07 8.44 22.75
CA ASP A 192 -3.95 9.38 22.86
C ASP A 192 -3.59 9.92 21.45
N PRO A 193 -3.57 11.24 21.21
CA PRO A 193 -3.24 11.81 19.90
C PRO A 193 -1.87 11.36 19.35
N SER A 194 -0.97 10.91 20.22
CA SER A 194 0.33 10.34 19.84
C SER A 194 0.20 9.02 19.09
N PHE A 195 -0.89 8.27 19.25
CA PHE A 195 -1.09 6.99 18.54
C PHE A 195 -1.17 7.20 17.03
N VAL A 196 -1.90 8.22 16.58
CA VAL A 196 -2.07 8.58 15.16
C VAL A 196 -0.97 9.49 14.61
N ALA A 197 0.07 9.77 15.41
CA ALA A 197 1.20 10.60 14.97
C ALA A 197 1.98 9.92 13.81
N PRO A 198 2.54 10.68 12.86
CA PRO A 198 3.32 10.12 11.75
C PRO A 198 4.47 9.23 12.22
N LEU A 199 4.75 8.18 11.46
CA LEU A 199 5.79 7.21 11.79
C LEU A 199 7.18 7.80 11.58
N ASN A 200 8.13 7.46 12.45
CA ASN A 200 9.50 7.95 12.33
C ASN A 200 10.30 7.12 11.33
N LEU A 201 9.97 7.30 10.05
CA LEU A 201 10.64 6.69 8.90
C LEU A 201 11.96 7.43 8.56
N SER A 202 12.73 7.87 9.55
CA SER A 202 14.04 8.50 9.36
C SER A 202 15.14 7.43 9.37
N PRO A 203 16.15 7.47 8.47
CA PRO A 203 17.26 6.50 8.48
C PRO A 203 18.24 6.70 9.64
N THR A 204 17.93 7.56 10.61
CA THR A 204 18.74 7.79 11.82
C THR A 204 18.79 6.52 12.69
N PRO A 205 19.97 5.90 12.91
CA PRO A 205 20.07 4.57 13.53
C PRO A 205 19.68 4.52 15.01
N THR A 206 19.60 5.66 15.69
CA THR A 206 19.29 5.78 17.12
C THR A 206 17.81 5.97 17.43
N ALA A 207 16.97 6.25 16.43
CA ALA A 207 15.58 6.59 16.66
C ALA A 207 14.67 5.38 16.37
N HIS A 208 13.89 4.96 17.36
CA HIS A 208 12.87 3.92 17.17
C HIS A 208 11.77 4.43 16.20
N PRO A 209 11.29 3.62 15.25
CA PRO A 209 10.36 4.09 14.23
C PRO A 209 8.93 4.30 14.75
N LEU A 210 8.55 3.60 15.82
CA LEU A 210 7.29 3.80 16.56
C LEU A 210 7.56 4.64 17.82
N ASN A 211 6.62 5.51 18.18
CA ASN A 211 6.68 6.21 19.46
C ASN A 211 6.20 5.30 20.64
N PRO A 212 6.42 5.68 21.91
CA PRO A 212 6.08 4.83 23.06
C PRO A 212 4.60 4.47 23.19
N VAL A 213 3.68 5.30 22.67
CA VAL A 213 2.23 5.05 22.68
C VAL A 213 1.89 3.98 21.65
N GLN A 214 2.42 4.12 20.43
CA GLN A 214 2.27 3.15 19.34
C GLN A 214 2.87 1.80 19.71
N TYR A 215 4.08 1.78 20.28
CA TYR A 215 4.75 0.55 20.72
C TYR A 215 3.99 -0.15 21.85
N PHE A 216 3.47 0.61 22.81
CA PHE A 216 2.61 0.05 23.86
C PHE A 216 1.35 -0.58 23.28
N ALA A 217 0.59 0.15 22.44
CA ALA A 217 -0.62 -0.36 21.81
C ALA A 217 -0.35 -1.62 20.98
N LEU A 218 0.75 -1.64 20.23
CA LEU A 218 1.19 -2.79 19.45
C LEU A 218 1.48 -4.01 20.34
N SER A 219 2.11 -3.83 21.50
CA SER A 219 2.34 -4.96 22.42
C SER A 219 1.04 -5.59 22.95
N VAL A 220 -0.04 -4.80 23.09
CA VAL A 220 -1.38 -5.32 23.44
C VAL A 220 -1.97 -6.10 22.25
N ALA A 221 -1.81 -5.60 21.03
CA ALA A 221 -2.26 -6.26 19.81
C ALA A 221 -1.52 -7.59 19.58
N HIS A 222 -0.19 -7.63 19.71
CA HIS A 222 0.58 -8.88 19.62
C HIS A 222 0.16 -9.89 20.68
N SER A 223 -0.07 -9.46 21.93
CA SER A 223 -0.56 -10.35 22.99
C SER A 223 -1.96 -10.90 22.68
N ALA A 224 -2.81 -10.14 21.98
CA ALA A 224 -4.10 -10.61 21.50
C ALA A 224 -3.94 -11.62 20.35
N TRP A 225 -3.16 -11.27 19.32
CA TRP A 225 -2.87 -12.12 18.16
C TRP A 225 -2.28 -13.47 18.57
N GLN A 226 -1.22 -13.50 19.38
CA GLN A 226 -0.59 -14.73 19.90
C GLN A 226 -1.57 -15.63 20.68
N THR A 227 -2.63 -15.06 21.27
CA THR A 227 -3.66 -15.84 21.95
C THR A 227 -4.69 -16.41 20.96
N CYS A 228 -4.95 -15.69 19.86
CA CYS A 228 -5.84 -16.14 18.79
C CYS A 228 -5.18 -17.29 18.03
N GLU A 229 -3.97 -17.04 17.53
CA GLU A 229 -3.10 -17.97 16.80
C GLU A 229 -2.99 -19.34 17.50
N ALA A 230 -2.67 -19.34 18.81
CA ALA A 230 -2.58 -20.57 19.58
C ALA A 230 -3.88 -21.41 19.55
N LEU A 231 -5.04 -20.75 19.59
CA LEU A 231 -6.34 -21.41 19.55
C LEU A 231 -6.67 -21.87 18.12
N GLU A 232 -6.32 -21.09 17.08
CA GLU A 232 -6.56 -21.47 15.68
C GLU A 232 -5.70 -22.66 15.27
N GLN A 233 -4.37 -22.63 15.50
CA GLN A 233 -3.46 -23.76 15.29
C GLN A 233 -3.93 -25.04 16.01
N THR A 234 -4.53 -24.91 17.20
CA THR A 234 -5.10 -26.05 17.93
C THR A 234 -6.32 -26.63 17.22
N LEU A 235 -7.20 -25.78 16.67
CA LEU A 235 -8.43 -26.20 16.00
C LEU A 235 -8.17 -26.76 14.59
N GLU A 236 -7.13 -26.30 13.91
CA GLU A 236 -6.73 -26.74 12.57
C GLU A 236 -6.23 -28.19 12.52
N THR A 237 -5.82 -28.76 13.66
CA THR A 237 -5.51 -30.19 13.80
C THR A 237 -6.65 -31.12 13.36
N GLY A 238 -7.90 -30.63 13.33
CA GLY A 238 -9.08 -31.43 12.96
C GLY A 238 -9.54 -32.43 14.02
N ASP A 239 -8.72 -32.70 15.04
CA ASP A 239 -9.02 -33.64 16.12
C ASP A 239 -10.20 -33.21 17.00
N TRP A 240 -10.44 -31.90 17.11
CA TRP A 240 -11.39 -31.33 18.09
C TRP A 240 -12.85 -31.42 17.62
N PRO A 241 -13.79 -31.79 18.51
CA PRO A 241 -15.21 -31.76 18.20
C PRO A 241 -15.67 -30.36 17.76
N ARG A 242 -16.46 -30.28 16.69
CA ARG A 242 -16.95 -29.03 16.08
C ARG A 242 -17.55 -27.99 17.06
N TYR A 243 -18.16 -28.41 18.17
CA TYR A 243 -18.68 -27.47 19.17
C TYR A 243 -17.57 -26.68 19.91
N VAL A 244 -16.32 -27.15 19.86
CA VAL A 244 -15.15 -26.46 20.46
C VAL A 244 -14.80 -25.23 19.61
N SER A 245 -14.67 -25.38 18.29
CA SER A 245 -14.44 -24.25 17.37
C SER A 245 -15.62 -23.29 17.36
N GLU A 246 -16.87 -23.78 17.34
CA GLU A 246 -18.07 -22.92 17.41
C GLU A 246 -18.14 -22.10 18.72
N ALA A 247 -17.65 -22.61 19.84
CA ALA A 247 -17.61 -21.89 21.11
C ALA A 247 -16.43 -20.92 21.24
N LEU A 248 -15.28 -21.21 20.61
CA LEU A 248 -14.11 -20.34 20.61
C LEU A 248 -14.18 -19.23 19.56
N ARG A 249 -14.90 -19.40 18.44
CA ARG A 249 -15.00 -18.39 17.37
C ARG A 249 -15.38 -16.98 17.86
N PRO A 250 -16.37 -16.78 18.76
CA PRO A 250 -16.70 -15.43 19.27
C PRO A 250 -15.66 -14.83 20.22
N VAL A 251 -14.67 -15.62 20.66
CA VAL A 251 -13.50 -15.17 21.43
C VAL A 251 -12.39 -14.75 20.46
N MET A 252 -12.13 -15.57 19.44
CA MET A 252 -11.14 -15.32 18.38
C MET A 252 -11.50 -14.04 17.60
N ASP A 253 -12.74 -13.91 17.11
CA ASP A 253 -13.26 -12.70 16.43
C ASP A 253 -13.09 -11.40 17.26
N LYS A 254 -12.99 -11.50 18.60
CA LYS A 254 -12.74 -10.34 19.50
C LYS A 254 -11.25 -10.07 19.71
N LEU A 255 -10.40 -11.09 19.70
CA LEU A 255 -8.94 -10.92 19.71
C LEU A 255 -8.53 -10.24 18.40
N ASP A 256 -9.05 -10.68 17.26
CA ASP A 256 -8.84 -10.07 15.94
C ASP A 256 -9.28 -8.60 15.93
N LEU A 257 -10.41 -8.28 16.58
CA LEU A 257 -10.88 -6.90 16.71
C LEU A 257 -9.91 -6.04 17.55
N VAL A 258 -9.25 -6.60 18.56
CA VAL A 258 -8.18 -5.91 19.32
C VAL A 258 -6.94 -5.68 18.46
N VAL A 259 -6.55 -6.67 17.64
CA VAL A 259 -5.45 -6.54 16.67
C VAL A 259 -5.76 -5.45 15.64
N GLY A 260 -6.93 -5.52 14.99
CA GLY A 260 -7.36 -4.61 13.94
C GLY A 260 -7.45 -3.15 14.40
N LYS A 261 -7.91 -2.89 15.63
CA LYS A 261 -7.93 -1.55 16.25
C LYS A 261 -6.56 -0.87 16.32
N VAL A 262 -5.46 -1.64 16.29
CA VAL A 262 -4.09 -1.13 16.42
C VAL A 262 -3.33 -1.22 15.11
N VAL A 263 -3.34 -2.40 14.47
CA VAL A 263 -2.53 -2.69 13.29
C VAL A 263 -3.04 -1.89 12.08
N GLN A 264 -4.35 -1.87 11.83
CA GLN A 264 -4.90 -1.23 10.62
C GLN A 264 -4.57 0.28 10.56
N PRO A 265 -4.74 1.09 11.63
CA PRO A 265 -4.32 2.50 11.61
C PRO A 265 -2.82 2.70 11.37
N LEU A 266 -1.96 1.86 11.94
CA LEU A 266 -0.50 1.96 11.77
C LEU A 266 -0.08 1.59 10.33
N MET A 267 -0.62 0.50 9.79
CA MET A 267 -0.35 0.05 8.41
C MET A 267 -0.91 1.03 7.37
N LEU A 268 -2.10 1.60 7.62
CA LEU A 268 -2.68 2.65 6.77
C LEU A 268 -1.86 3.94 6.83
N GLY A 269 -1.37 4.32 8.03
CA GLY A 269 -0.44 5.44 8.20
C GLY A 269 0.85 5.23 7.40
N LEU A 270 1.45 4.04 7.50
CA LEU A 270 2.64 3.68 6.74
C LEU A 270 2.41 3.72 5.22
N LYS A 271 1.31 3.14 4.74
CA LYS A 271 0.90 3.19 3.32
C LYS A 271 0.77 4.62 2.82
N ARG A 272 0.07 5.48 3.57
CA ARG A 272 -0.10 6.90 3.25
C ARG A 272 1.24 7.62 3.20
N ASP A 273 2.12 7.39 4.16
CA ASP A 273 3.41 8.08 4.25
C ASP A 273 4.38 7.63 3.14
N LEU A 274 4.35 6.36 2.72
CA LEU A 274 5.11 5.85 1.56
C LEU A 274 4.57 6.38 0.22
N ILE A 275 3.25 6.38 0.02
CA ILE A 275 2.61 6.96 -1.18
C ILE A 275 2.88 8.47 -1.26
N ALA A 276 2.80 9.18 -0.14
CA ALA A 276 3.16 10.60 -0.08
C ALA A 276 4.65 10.85 -0.38
N ALA A 277 5.54 9.90 -0.06
CA ALA A 277 6.96 9.97 -0.39
C ALA A 277 7.26 9.70 -1.88
N LEU A 278 6.41 8.96 -2.59
CA LEU A 278 6.44 8.84 -4.05
C LEU A 278 5.95 10.14 -4.71
N ASN A 279 4.81 10.68 -4.28
CA ASN A 279 4.22 11.89 -4.87
C ASN A 279 5.07 13.17 -4.69
N ARG A 280 5.94 13.21 -3.67
CA ARG A 280 6.91 14.31 -3.45
C ARG A 280 8.08 14.19 -4.42
N THR A 281 7.85 14.60 -5.66
CA THR A 281 8.82 14.48 -6.77
C THR A 281 9.65 15.74 -7.03
N GLU A 282 9.48 16.81 -6.24
CA GLU A 282 10.06 18.13 -6.51
C GLU A 282 10.63 18.83 -5.26
N GLY A 283 11.75 19.54 -5.46
CA GLY A 283 11.92 20.88 -4.88
C GLY A 283 12.73 21.04 -3.60
N CYS A 284 12.90 20.03 -2.74
CA CYS A 284 13.59 20.22 -1.45
C CYS A 284 14.60 19.12 -1.11
N SER A 285 15.87 19.33 -1.52
CA SER A 285 16.98 18.93 -0.64
C SER A 285 16.79 19.67 0.69
N PRO A 286 16.68 18.97 1.85
CA PRO A 286 16.35 19.63 3.10
C PRO A 286 17.36 20.75 3.42
N PRO A 287 16.92 22.00 3.64
CA PRO A 287 17.83 23.14 3.76
C PRO A 287 18.81 22.95 4.93
N GLY A 288 20.11 23.00 4.64
CA GLY A 288 21.18 22.78 5.63
C GLY A 288 21.54 21.32 5.90
N GLY A 289 20.81 20.35 5.36
CA GLY A 289 21.22 18.95 5.40
C GLY A 289 22.41 18.71 4.49
N LYS A 290 23.57 18.30 5.04
CA LYS A 290 24.63 17.64 4.26
C LYS A 290 23.95 16.57 3.42
N SER A 291 24.19 16.54 2.11
CA SER A 291 23.53 15.62 1.18
C SER A 291 23.53 14.21 1.78
N VAL A 292 22.35 13.75 2.21
CA VAL A 292 22.19 12.44 2.84
C VAL A 292 22.81 11.45 1.87
N GLY A 293 23.90 10.81 2.30
CA GLY A 293 24.83 10.11 1.42
C GLY A 293 24.04 9.24 0.45
N LEU A 294 24.17 9.56 -0.85
CA LEU A 294 23.24 9.18 -1.92
C LEU A 294 22.61 7.82 -1.63
N ALA A 295 21.29 7.77 -1.40
CA ALA A 295 20.63 6.55 -0.97
C ALA A 295 20.87 5.45 -2.01
N HIS A 296 21.72 4.49 -1.64
CA HIS A 296 22.39 3.63 -2.58
C HIS A 296 21.55 2.34 -2.81
N THR A 297 20.91 2.19 -3.99
CA THR A 297 20.33 0.94 -4.54
C THR A 297 21.40 -0.02 -5.07
N PRO A 298 21.65 -1.19 -4.45
CA PRO A 298 22.49 -2.21 -5.07
C PRO A 298 21.89 -2.61 -6.43
N ALA A 299 22.74 -2.79 -7.45
CA ALA A 299 22.30 -3.18 -8.77
C ALA A 299 21.61 -4.56 -8.73
N PRO A 300 20.50 -4.78 -9.47
CA PRO A 300 19.91 -6.10 -9.60
C PRO A 300 20.92 -7.04 -10.25
N VAL A 301 21.21 -8.16 -9.59
CA VAL A 301 22.06 -9.22 -10.12
C VAL A 301 21.23 -10.03 -11.11
N ILE A 302 21.32 -9.67 -12.39
CA ILE A 302 20.71 -10.45 -13.47
C ILE A 302 21.65 -11.63 -13.76
N GLY A 303 21.36 -12.78 -13.15
CA GLY A 303 22.09 -14.03 -13.37
C GLY A 303 21.45 -15.18 -12.58
N PRO A 304 21.53 -16.42 -13.09
CA PRO A 304 20.95 -17.59 -12.41
C PRO A 304 21.67 -17.82 -11.08
N ILE A 305 20.90 -17.82 -9.98
CA ILE A 305 21.42 -18.04 -8.63
C ILE A 305 21.67 -19.54 -8.46
N VAL A 306 22.92 -19.97 -8.65
CA VAL A 306 23.35 -21.31 -8.25
C VAL A 306 23.31 -21.38 -6.71
N PRO A 307 22.57 -22.31 -6.09
CA PRO A 307 22.47 -22.38 -4.63
C PRO A 307 23.78 -22.89 -4.03
N ILE A 308 24.57 -21.96 -3.47
CA ILE A 308 25.73 -22.32 -2.65
C ILE A 308 25.20 -22.82 -1.31
N ALA A 309 25.17 -24.15 -1.15
CA ALA A 309 24.91 -24.79 0.13
C ALA A 309 25.91 -24.28 1.18
N LYS A 310 25.42 -23.87 2.34
CA LYS A 310 26.27 -23.41 3.45
C LYS A 310 25.91 -24.15 4.72
N GLU A 311 26.74 -25.14 5.03
CA GLU A 311 26.65 -25.94 6.25
C GLU A 311 26.81 -25.07 7.51
N ALA A 312 26.18 -25.52 8.59
CA ALA A 312 26.28 -24.90 9.89
C ALA A 312 27.63 -25.24 10.57
N SER A 313 28.28 -24.24 11.15
CA SER A 313 29.22 -24.46 12.25
C SER A 313 29.12 -23.32 13.27
N THR A 314 29.29 -23.69 14.53
CA THR A 314 29.06 -22.85 15.71
C THR A 314 30.37 -22.44 16.39
N ASN A 315 30.29 -21.38 17.20
CA ASN A 315 31.28 -20.90 18.19
C ASN A 315 32.56 -20.21 17.68
N GLY A 316 32.87 -19.06 18.30
CA GLY A 316 34.15 -18.36 18.11
C GLY A 316 34.14 -16.88 18.50
N MET A 317 34.12 -16.56 19.80
CA MET A 317 34.25 -15.17 20.28
C MET A 317 35.72 -14.70 20.11
N GLY A 318 35.98 -13.69 19.26
CA GLY A 318 37.37 -13.27 19.00
C GLY A 318 37.58 -11.91 18.32
N ARG A 319 37.93 -10.89 19.12
CA ARG A 319 38.91 -9.81 18.88
C ARG A 319 38.80 -8.94 17.61
N LEU A 320 38.70 -7.61 17.81
CA LEU A 320 38.89 -6.61 16.75
C LEU A 320 40.26 -6.78 16.06
N THR A 321 40.24 -7.23 14.80
CA THR A 321 41.32 -7.00 13.83
C THR A 321 40.74 -6.29 12.61
N LYS A 322 41.42 -5.23 12.18
CA LYS A 322 41.01 -4.37 11.07
C LYS A 322 41.38 -5.05 9.76
N GLU A 323 40.52 -5.95 9.28
CA GLU A 323 40.77 -6.64 8.01
C GLU A 323 40.74 -5.66 6.83
N PRO A 324 41.77 -5.65 5.96
CA PRO A 324 41.69 -4.96 4.68
C PRO A 324 40.73 -5.74 3.77
N SER A 325 39.72 -5.06 3.21
CA SER A 325 38.70 -5.68 2.36
C SER A 325 39.25 -6.20 1.03
N GLY A 326 39.86 -7.38 1.06
CA GLY A 326 40.45 -8.11 -0.05
C GLY A 326 39.48 -9.10 -0.68
N SER A 327 38.35 -8.62 -1.20
CA SER A 327 37.47 -9.41 -2.09
C SER A 327 36.99 -8.51 -3.22
N GLY A 328 37.64 -8.65 -4.37
CA GLY A 328 37.48 -7.80 -5.54
C GLY A 328 36.23 -8.07 -6.37
N THR A 329 35.10 -8.44 -5.76
CA THR A 329 33.82 -8.28 -6.44
C THR A 329 33.63 -6.79 -6.70
N SER A 330 33.73 -6.43 -7.97
CA SER A 330 33.56 -5.05 -8.42
C SER A 330 32.29 -4.49 -7.81
N ARG A 331 32.36 -3.31 -7.18
CA ARG A 331 31.19 -2.63 -6.59
C ARG A 331 30.13 -2.47 -7.68
N ALA A 332 29.21 -3.42 -7.76
CA ALA A 332 28.36 -3.62 -8.92
C ALA A 332 27.61 -2.33 -9.22
N ALA A 333 27.70 -1.88 -10.47
CA ALA A 333 27.57 -0.48 -10.87
C ALA A 333 26.44 0.22 -10.12
N HIS A 334 26.83 1.02 -9.13
CA HIS A 334 25.88 1.59 -8.20
C HIS A 334 25.00 2.63 -8.90
N LEU A 335 23.81 2.23 -9.35
CA LEU A 335 22.87 3.13 -10.02
C LEU A 335 22.37 4.21 -9.04
N PRO A 336 22.54 5.51 -9.35
CA PRO A 336 22.09 6.59 -8.47
C PRO A 336 20.57 6.73 -8.56
N VAL A 337 19.87 6.57 -7.43
CA VAL A 337 18.40 6.66 -7.38
C VAL A 337 17.91 7.97 -8.03
N PRO A 338 17.03 7.90 -9.05
CA PRO A 338 16.44 9.07 -9.70
C PRO A 338 15.75 10.01 -8.71
N VAL A 339 15.82 11.31 -8.98
CA VAL A 339 15.26 12.38 -8.12
C VAL A 339 13.79 12.13 -7.77
N VAL A 340 13.01 11.63 -8.73
CA VAL A 340 11.59 11.27 -8.59
C VAL A 340 11.32 10.22 -7.49
N LEU A 341 12.29 9.36 -7.18
CA LEU A 341 12.20 8.33 -6.13
C LEU A 341 13.03 8.63 -4.89
N GLN A 342 13.77 9.75 -4.84
CA GLN A 342 14.73 10.01 -3.77
C GLN A 342 14.06 10.13 -2.38
N HIS A 343 12.87 10.75 -2.33
CA HIS A 343 12.09 10.85 -1.10
C HIS A 343 11.58 9.49 -0.62
N PHE A 344 10.99 8.68 -1.50
CA PHE A 344 10.62 7.29 -1.20
C PHE A 344 11.83 6.46 -0.74
N ALA A 345 12.97 6.55 -1.42
CA ALA A 345 14.19 5.84 -1.06
C ALA A 345 14.72 6.16 0.35
N SER A 346 14.59 7.41 0.80
CA SER A 346 14.92 7.81 2.18
C SER A 346 14.02 7.17 3.25
N LYS A 347 12.86 6.63 2.86
CA LYS A 347 11.81 6.09 3.75
C LYS A 347 11.80 4.56 3.81
N VAL A 348 12.26 3.88 2.75
CA VAL A 348 12.23 2.41 2.63
C VAL A 348 12.81 1.69 3.85
N GLU A 349 13.99 2.09 4.32
CA GLU A 349 14.66 1.42 5.46
C GLU A 349 13.89 1.61 6.78
N GLY A 350 13.32 2.80 7.01
CA GLY A 350 12.47 3.05 8.17
C GLY A 350 11.16 2.27 8.10
N ALA A 351 10.56 2.16 6.91
CA ALA A 351 9.33 1.43 6.68
C ALA A 351 9.50 -0.08 6.84
N ARG A 352 10.61 -0.64 6.32
CA ARG A 352 11.00 -2.03 6.56
C ARG A 352 11.08 -2.34 8.05
N LYS A 353 11.72 -1.47 8.85
CA LYS A 353 11.78 -1.64 10.31
C LYS A 353 10.41 -1.56 10.99
N VAL A 354 9.48 -0.76 10.47
CA VAL A 354 8.08 -0.78 10.94
C VAL A 354 7.43 -2.14 10.65
N PHE A 355 7.60 -2.70 9.45
CA PHE A 355 7.10 -4.04 9.13
C PHE A 355 7.76 -5.14 10.00
N GLU A 356 9.07 -5.09 10.21
CA GLU A 356 9.81 -6.02 11.10
C GLU A 356 9.31 -5.96 12.56
N ILE A 357 8.78 -4.81 13.00
CA ILE A 357 8.21 -4.64 14.34
C ILE A 357 6.72 -5.01 14.39
N ILE A 358 5.91 -4.60 13.40
CA ILE A 358 4.45 -4.80 13.41
C ILE A 358 4.06 -6.20 12.92
N ALA A 359 4.54 -6.57 11.73
CA ALA A 359 4.01 -7.70 10.96
C ALA A 359 4.78 -9.00 11.21
N ARG A 360 6.11 -8.96 11.27
CA ARG A 360 6.94 -10.16 11.45
C ARG A 360 6.57 -11.03 12.68
N PRO A 361 6.11 -10.49 13.83
CA PRO A 361 5.66 -11.32 14.95
C PRO A 361 4.34 -12.07 14.70
N CYS A 362 3.63 -11.76 13.61
CA CYS A 362 2.27 -12.24 13.30
C CYS A 362 2.22 -13.19 12.09
N ALA A 363 3.32 -13.88 11.79
CA ALA A 363 3.43 -14.86 10.70
C ALA A 363 2.76 -14.39 9.39
N ASP A 364 1.91 -15.22 8.80
CA ASP A 364 1.31 -15.08 7.47
C ASP A 364 0.26 -13.96 7.42
N ASP A 365 -0.43 -13.72 8.54
CA ASP A 365 -1.26 -12.53 8.79
C ASP A 365 -0.42 -11.25 8.55
N GLY A 366 0.79 -11.24 9.10
CA GLY A 366 1.79 -10.20 8.90
C GLY A 366 2.18 -10.01 7.43
N GLU A 367 2.40 -11.10 6.70
CA GLU A 367 2.71 -11.06 5.27
C GLU A 367 1.58 -10.44 4.43
N GLY A 368 0.33 -10.79 4.74
CA GLY A 368 -0.85 -10.18 4.14
C GLY A 368 -0.89 -8.66 4.35
N TRP A 369 -0.55 -8.19 5.57
CA TRP A 369 -0.51 -6.76 5.86
C TRP A 369 0.64 -6.04 5.13
N VAL A 370 1.84 -6.65 5.05
CA VAL A 370 2.98 -6.12 4.29
C VAL A 370 2.62 -6.01 2.80
N THR A 371 2.10 -7.09 2.22
CA THR A 371 1.64 -7.19 0.83
C THR A 371 0.65 -6.08 0.49
N GLY A 372 -0.42 -5.90 1.28
CA GLY A 372 -1.45 -4.90 1.01
C GLY A 372 -0.97 -3.44 1.02
N VAL A 373 0.17 -3.17 1.69
CA VAL A 373 0.87 -1.88 1.60
C VAL A 373 1.77 -1.83 0.37
N VAL A 374 2.57 -2.87 0.15
CA VAL A 374 3.60 -2.89 -0.91
C VAL A 374 2.98 -2.90 -2.31
N VAL A 375 1.95 -3.71 -2.57
CA VAL A 375 1.23 -3.74 -3.85
C VAL A 375 0.70 -2.35 -4.21
N ALA A 376 0.19 -1.60 -3.23
CA ALA A 376 -0.28 -0.23 -3.45
C ALA A 376 0.86 0.79 -3.68
N VAL A 377 2.04 0.55 -3.12
CA VAL A 377 3.26 1.35 -3.36
C VAL A 377 3.82 1.06 -4.75
N ILE A 378 3.87 -0.20 -5.19
CA ILE A 378 4.23 -0.58 -6.55
C ILE A 378 3.28 0.09 -7.54
N TRP A 379 1.97 -0.11 -7.36
CA TRP A 379 0.93 0.47 -8.21
C TRP A 379 1.11 1.98 -8.38
N LYS A 380 1.17 2.74 -7.28
CA LYS A 380 1.30 4.20 -7.37
C LYS A 380 2.64 4.63 -7.96
N GLY A 381 3.71 3.86 -7.73
CA GLY A 381 5.01 4.09 -8.36
C GLY A 381 4.96 3.91 -9.87
N MET A 382 4.28 2.87 -10.37
CA MET A 382 4.06 2.65 -11.80
C MET A 382 3.22 3.77 -12.43
N SER A 383 2.07 4.12 -11.83
CA SER A 383 1.24 5.23 -12.34
C SER A 383 2.05 6.52 -12.44
N LEU A 384 2.76 6.90 -11.37
CA LEU A 384 3.56 8.12 -11.31
C LEU A 384 4.69 8.15 -12.36
N ILE A 385 5.36 7.03 -12.62
CA ILE A 385 6.41 6.94 -13.65
C ILE A 385 5.81 7.00 -15.06
N SER A 386 4.64 6.38 -15.29
CA SER A 386 3.94 6.42 -16.57
C SER A 386 3.48 7.82 -16.97
N GLU A 387 3.05 8.63 -16.00
CA GLU A 387 2.59 10.00 -16.22
C GLU A 387 3.73 11.02 -16.27
N LYS A 388 4.75 10.91 -15.40
CA LYS A 388 5.76 11.98 -15.26
C LYS A 388 6.78 11.99 -16.41
N GLU A 389 6.98 13.16 -17.02
CA GLU A 389 8.14 13.41 -17.87
C GLU A 389 9.44 13.44 -17.06
N LEU A 390 10.26 12.42 -17.27
CA LEU A 390 11.56 12.22 -16.62
C LEU A 390 12.75 12.64 -17.49
N GLY A 391 12.51 12.90 -18.78
CA GLY A 391 13.55 13.17 -19.79
C GLY A 391 13.70 14.63 -20.18
N THR A 392 12.64 15.44 -20.12
CA THR A 392 12.76 16.89 -20.24
C THR A 392 13.54 17.41 -19.01
N PRO A 393 14.71 18.06 -19.19
CA PRO A 393 15.45 18.62 -18.08
C PRO A 393 14.70 19.86 -17.57
N SER A 394 13.66 19.62 -16.76
CA SER A 394 12.85 20.65 -16.08
C SER A 394 13.79 21.71 -15.56
N ALA A 395 13.70 22.90 -16.17
CA ALA A 395 14.79 23.88 -16.22
C ALA A 395 15.40 24.04 -14.84
N ARG A 396 16.61 23.46 -14.67
CA ARG A 396 17.23 23.26 -13.36
C ARG A 396 17.13 24.56 -12.60
N PRO A 397 16.34 24.65 -11.50
CA PRO A 397 16.07 25.93 -10.86
C PRO A 397 17.43 26.56 -10.59
N PRO A 398 17.66 27.80 -11.09
CA PRO A 398 19.00 28.35 -11.19
C PRO A 398 19.66 28.18 -9.84
N SER A 399 20.85 27.57 -9.83
CA SER A 399 21.45 27.15 -8.55
C SER A 399 21.48 28.33 -7.58
N PRO A 400 21.40 28.14 -6.25
CA PRO A 400 21.43 29.27 -5.33
C PRO A 400 22.61 30.22 -5.62
N SER A 401 23.76 29.67 -6.02
CA SER A 401 24.94 30.40 -6.51
C SER A 401 24.70 31.17 -7.82
N SER A 402 23.96 30.60 -8.79
CA SER A 402 23.52 31.28 -10.02
C SER A 402 22.54 32.42 -9.74
N VAL A 403 21.58 32.23 -8.83
CA VAL A 403 20.64 33.28 -8.40
C VAL A 403 21.37 34.39 -7.65
N THR A 404 22.26 34.05 -6.71
CA THR A 404 23.10 35.03 -6.02
C THR A 404 24.00 35.80 -7.01
N LYS A 405 24.56 35.13 -8.03
CA LYS A 405 25.32 35.82 -9.10
C LYS A 405 24.43 36.76 -9.93
N ALA A 406 23.26 36.31 -10.37
CA ALA A 406 22.32 37.12 -11.15
C ALA A 406 21.85 38.35 -10.36
N LEU A 407 21.52 38.19 -9.07
CA LEU A 407 21.15 39.29 -8.17
C LEU A 407 22.33 40.20 -7.83
N SER A 408 23.57 39.69 -7.79
CA SER A 408 24.75 40.53 -7.57
C SER A 408 25.08 41.45 -8.75
N GLY A 409 24.59 41.15 -9.95
CA GLY A 409 24.70 42.02 -11.13
C GLY A 409 23.68 43.17 -11.17
N LEU A 410 22.66 43.16 -10.29
CA LEU A 410 21.56 44.15 -10.26
C LEU A 410 21.82 45.32 -9.29
N LYS A 411 23.09 45.65 -8.99
CA LYS A 411 23.49 46.71 -8.03
C LYS A 411 24.47 47.75 -8.59
N VAL A 412 24.27 48.16 -9.84
CA VAL A 412 24.92 49.27 -10.54
C VAL A 412 23.85 49.77 -11.54
N ASP A 413 23.34 51.01 -11.56
CA ASP A 413 23.87 52.33 -11.16
C ASP A 413 22.84 53.22 -10.41
N LYS A 414 23.35 54.17 -9.61
CA LYS A 414 23.15 55.64 -9.74
C LYS A 414 23.35 56.40 -8.40
N GLU A 415 24.53 57.02 -8.25
CA GLU A 415 24.76 58.46 -7.98
C GLU A 415 23.60 59.26 -7.29
N SER A 416 23.75 60.06 -6.23
CA SER A 416 24.87 60.49 -5.37
C SER A 416 24.33 61.32 -4.20
N GLN A 417 24.89 61.23 -2.99
CA GLN A 417 25.14 62.42 -2.13
C GLN A 417 26.02 62.11 -0.91
N MET A 418 26.86 63.09 -0.55
CA MET A 418 27.75 63.08 0.62
C MET A 418 26.99 63.25 1.95
N ILE A 419 27.56 62.78 3.07
CA ILE A 419 27.96 63.61 4.24
C ILE A 419 28.47 62.73 5.42
N SER A 420 29.71 63.02 5.85
CA SER A 420 30.30 62.94 7.21
C SER A 420 30.46 61.59 7.97
N PRO A 421 31.46 61.43 8.87
CA PRO A 421 31.85 60.13 9.46
C PRO A 421 31.69 60.04 11.02
N SER A 422 32.42 59.08 11.63
CA SER A 422 32.84 58.96 13.05
C SER A 422 32.10 57.91 13.94
N PRO A 423 32.68 57.44 15.09
CA PRO A 423 33.18 56.05 15.14
C PRO A 423 32.96 55.26 16.47
N SER A 424 33.29 53.95 16.49
CA SER A 424 33.76 53.15 17.66
C SER A 424 33.96 51.68 17.21
N LEU A 425 35.10 50.99 17.43
CA LEU A 425 35.67 50.44 18.69
C LEU A 425 34.68 49.59 19.51
N GLY A 426 34.92 48.34 19.90
CA GLY A 426 35.97 47.36 19.59
C GLY A 426 35.36 45.94 19.73
N GLY A 427 36.04 44.81 19.59
CA GLY A 427 37.47 44.54 19.69
C GLY A 427 37.68 43.32 20.60
N VAL A 428 37.75 42.11 20.03
CA VAL A 428 38.29 40.91 20.71
C VAL A 428 39.19 40.18 19.73
N THR A 429 40.40 39.84 20.19
CA THR A 429 41.53 39.46 19.34
C THR A 429 41.87 37.97 19.41
N ALA A 430 42.52 37.50 18.35
CA ALA A 430 43.53 36.43 18.33
C ALA A 430 43.14 35.02 18.84
N LYS A 431 43.24 34.05 17.91
CA LYS A 431 44.50 33.29 17.79
C LYS A 431 44.69 32.68 16.40
N LEU A 432 45.65 33.22 15.65
CA LEU A 432 46.26 32.50 14.52
C LEU A 432 47.10 31.33 15.05
N THR A 433 47.10 30.21 14.34
CA THR A 433 48.31 29.37 14.19
C THR A 433 48.36 28.73 12.80
N THR A 434 49.54 28.86 12.17
CA THR A 434 50.13 27.93 11.20
C THR A 434 49.40 27.71 9.86
N ILE A 435 49.69 28.59 8.91
CA ILE A 435 49.47 28.38 7.47
C ILE A 435 50.56 27.44 6.94
N LEU A 436 50.17 26.28 6.41
CA LEU A 436 51.00 25.45 5.52
C LEU A 436 50.41 25.51 4.10
N PRO A 437 51.16 25.96 3.07
CA PRO A 437 50.67 25.99 1.71
C PRO A 437 50.71 24.59 1.09
N SER A 438 49.73 23.74 1.42
CA SER A 438 49.52 22.46 0.74
C SER A 438 49.16 22.72 -0.72
N ARG A 439 50.18 22.63 -1.58
CA ARG A 439 50.15 22.81 -3.03
C ARG A 439 49.46 21.64 -3.75
N ALA A 440 48.30 21.23 -3.24
CA ALA A 440 47.41 20.26 -3.87
C ALA A 440 46.70 20.97 -5.04
N ALA A 441 47.38 21.05 -6.18
CA ALA A 441 46.77 21.49 -7.43
C ALA A 441 45.54 20.63 -7.70
N SER A 442 44.35 21.22 -7.54
CA SER A 442 43.08 20.54 -7.74
C SER A 442 42.97 20.11 -9.19
N ARG A 443 43.21 18.83 -9.45
CA ARG A 443 42.80 18.21 -10.71
C ARG A 443 41.33 18.55 -10.90
N GLY A 444 41.01 19.25 -11.97
CA GLY A 444 39.63 19.61 -12.29
C GLY A 444 38.75 18.36 -12.24
N PRO A 445 37.50 18.46 -11.73
CA PRO A 445 36.61 17.31 -11.65
C PRO A 445 36.56 16.65 -13.02
N SER A 446 37.03 15.40 -13.10
CA SER A 446 37.12 14.70 -14.37
C SER A 446 35.73 14.69 -15.02
N PRO A 447 35.62 14.94 -16.34
CA PRO A 447 34.33 14.99 -17.00
C PRO A 447 33.56 13.71 -16.65
N PRO A 448 32.29 13.82 -16.19
CA PRO A 448 31.55 12.67 -15.70
C PRO A 448 31.49 11.62 -16.80
N ARG A 449 32.16 10.48 -16.58
CA ARG A 449 32.16 9.37 -17.54
C ARG A 449 30.71 8.98 -17.79
N THR A 450 30.30 9.10 -19.05
CA THR A 450 28.93 9.04 -19.57
C THR A 450 28.02 8.12 -18.75
N SER A 451 27.33 8.71 -17.77
CA SER A 451 26.57 7.98 -16.79
C SER A 451 25.26 7.48 -17.39
N SER A 452 25.04 6.17 -17.31
CA SER A 452 23.86 5.40 -17.76
C SER A 452 23.50 5.52 -19.25
N ARG A 453 23.60 4.40 -19.98
CA ARG A 453 22.94 4.16 -21.30
C ARG A 453 21.40 4.01 -21.19
N TRP A 454 20.83 4.18 -20.00
CA TRP A 454 19.44 3.86 -19.70
C TRP A 454 18.57 5.11 -19.87
N ASP A 455 17.39 4.95 -20.48
CA ASP A 455 16.37 6.01 -20.48
C ASP A 455 15.94 6.35 -19.03
N PRO A 456 15.63 7.62 -18.72
CA PRO A 456 15.20 8.02 -17.38
C PRO A 456 14.00 7.23 -16.83
N MET A 457 13.07 6.78 -17.67
CA MET A 457 11.93 5.93 -17.27
C MET A 457 12.40 4.53 -16.87
N THR A 458 13.19 3.86 -17.71
CA THR A 458 13.72 2.52 -17.41
C THR A 458 14.60 2.53 -16.16
N HIS A 459 15.39 3.59 -15.98
CA HIS A 459 16.21 3.79 -14.78
C HIS A 459 15.36 4.04 -13.52
N ALA A 460 14.23 4.75 -13.64
CA ALA A 460 13.27 4.90 -12.54
C ALA A 460 12.60 3.57 -12.19
N LEU A 461 12.19 2.76 -13.17
CA LEU A 461 11.56 1.45 -12.94
C LEU A 461 12.53 0.47 -12.27
N LEU A 462 13.77 0.35 -12.77
CA LEU A 462 14.86 -0.42 -12.13
C LEU A 462 15.11 0.02 -10.69
N SER A 463 15.09 1.33 -10.43
CA SER A 463 15.29 1.87 -9.08
C SER A 463 14.10 1.61 -8.16
N LEU A 464 12.86 1.71 -8.66
CA LEU A 464 11.65 1.38 -7.93
C LEU A 464 11.63 -0.10 -7.55
N GLU A 465 11.93 -1.00 -8.50
CA GLU A 465 12.05 -2.44 -8.29
C GLU A 465 13.08 -2.76 -7.19
N GLY A 466 14.29 -2.20 -7.27
CA GLY A 466 15.35 -2.39 -6.26
C GLY A 466 15.04 -1.74 -4.90
N LEU A 467 14.12 -0.77 -4.85
CA LEU A 467 13.63 -0.18 -3.60
C LEU A 467 12.53 -1.03 -2.97
N VAL A 468 11.59 -1.53 -3.77
CA VAL A 468 10.52 -2.44 -3.34
C VAL A 468 11.08 -3.77 -2.86
N LYS A 469 12.01 -4.39 -3.61
CA LYS A 469 12.69 -5.62 -3.19
C LYS A 469 13.41 -5.45 -1.84
N ARG A 470 14.02 -4.29 -1.57
CA ARG A 470 14.61 -3.96 -0.25
C ARG A 470 13.58 -3.74 0.86
N LEU A 471 12.43 -3.18 0.52
CA LEU A 471 11.32 -2.93 1.44
C LEU A 471 10.72 -4.25 1.98
N VAL A 472 10.68 -5.32 1.17
CA VAL A 472 10.06 -6.61 1.52
C VAL A 472 11.05 -7.73 1.86
N CYS A 473 12.33 -7.59 1.51
CA CYS A 473 13.36 -8.62 1.71
C CYS A 473 13.36 -9.24 3.13
N GLY A 474 12.90 -10.50 3.25
CA GLY A 474 12.82 -11.24 4.51
C GLY A 474 11.61 -10.91 5.40
N LEU A 475 10.55 -10.34 4.81
CA LEU A 475 9.26 -10.05 5.46
C LEU A 475 8.06 -10.75 4.82
N VAL A 476 8.23 -11.27 3.60
CA VAL A 476 7.27 -12.11 2.89
C VAL A 476 8.08 -13.25 2.29
N GLU A 477 7.66 -14.49 2.49
CA GLU A 477 8.26 -15.65 1.85
C GLU A 477 8.06 -15.56 0.32
N PRO A 478 9.07 -15.97 -0.49
CA PRO A 478 8.86 -16.10 -1.92
C PRO A 478 7.73 -17.11 -2.17
N ALA A 479 6.91 -16.88 -3.20
CA ALA A 479 6.04 -17.94 -3.71
C ALA A 479 6.91 -19.14 -4.07
N LEU A 480 6.80 -20.21 -3.27
CA LEU A 480 7.53 -21.45 -3.48
C LEU A 480 6.97 -22.19 -4.71
N ALA A 481 7.70 -23.23 -5.14
CA ALA A 481 7.28 -24.10 -6.23
C ALA A 481 5.83 -24.60 -6.04
N PRO A 482 5.09 -24.87 -7.14
CA PRO A 482 3.65 -25.15 -7.10
C PRO A 482 3.26 -26.20 -6.06
N PRO A 483 2.07 -26.06 -5.43
CA PRO A 483 1.68 -26.88 -4.29
C PRO A 483 1.79 -28.37 -4.60
N HIS A 484 2.40 -29.12 -3.67
CA HIS A 484 2.69 -30.55 -3.85
C HIS A 484 1.43 -31.43 -3.99
N HIS A 485 0.24 -30.89 -3.72
CA HIS A 485 -1.05 -31.55 -3.91
C HIS A 485 -2.03 -30.61 -4.63
N ALA A 486 -2.61 -31.07 -5.74
CA ALA A 486 -3.51 -30.29 -6.58
C ALA A 486 -4.95 -30.14 -6.04
N ASP A 487 -5.29 -30.92 -5.00
CA ASP A 487 -6.65 -31.00 -4.44
C ASP A 487 -6.87 -30.10 -3.21
N GLU A 488 -5.82 -29.46 -2.67
CA GLU A 488 -5.93 -28.59 -1.50
C GLU A 488 -6.25 -27.14 -1.94
N PRO A 489 -7.32 -26.50 -1.41
CA PRO A 489 -7.63 -25.13 -1.76
C PRO A 489 -6.48 -24.20 -1.31
N PRO A 490 -6.06 -23.22 -2.14
CA PRO A 490 -4.93 -22.37 -1.81
C PRO A 490 -5.20 -21.62 -0.50
N ALA A 491 -4.28 -21.77 0.46
CA ALA A 491 -4.32 -21.03 1.72
C ALA A 491 -4.41 -19.51 1.45
N PRO A 492 -5.10 -18.73 2.30
CA PRO A 492 -5.24 -17.28 2.10
C PRO A 492 -3.88 -16.55 2.04
N GLU A 493 -2.87 -17.14 2.66
CA GLU A 493 -1.46 -16.76 2.69
C GLU A 493 -0.84 -16.79 1.28
N HIS A 494 -1.15 -17.83 0.49
CA HIS A 494 -0.71 -17.94 -0.90
C HIS A 494 -1.25 -16.78 -1.74
N ILE A 495 -2.48 -16.33 -1.49
CA ILE A 495 -3.09 -15.19 -2.22
C ILE A 495 -2.31 -13.90 -1.96
N ALA A 496 -1.75 -13.70 -0.77
CA ALA A 496 -0.90 -12.55 -0.49
C ALA A 496 0.45 -12.64 -1.23
N ARG A 497 1.10 -13.82 -1.20
CA ARG A 497 2.37 -14.06 -1.90
C ARG A 497 2.20 -13.91 -3.42
N GLU A 498 1.14 -14.47 -3.98
CA GLU A 498 0.73 -14.37 -5.40
C GLU A 498 0.44 -12.91 -5.79
N ALA A 499 -0.36 -12.17 -5.02
CA ALA A 499 -0.65 -10.77 -5.31
C ALA A 499 0.59 -9.85 -5.23
N LEU A 500 1.58 -10.17 -4.39
CA LEU A 500 2.87 -9.48 -4.39
C LEU A 500 3.72 -9.87 -5.61
N PHE A 501 3.70 -11.15 -5.99
CA PHE A 501 4.42 -11.68 -7.15
C PHE A 501 3.92 -11.02 -8.44
N GLU A 502 2.61 -11.07 -8.73
CA GLU A 502 2.00 -10.42 -9.90
C GLU A 502 2.29 -8.90 -9.94
N ALA A 503 2.26 -8.22 -8.79
CA ALA A 503 2.59 -6.79 -8.74
C ALA A 503 4.06 -6.52 -9.09
N LEU A 504 4.99 -7.41 -8.70
CA LEU A 504 6.40 -7.33 -9.07
C LEU A 504 6.63 -7.70 -10.54
N GLU A 505 5.88 -8.66 -11.06
CA GLU A 505 5.85 -9.07 -12.47
C GLU A 505 5.39 -7.91 -13.36
N ALA A 506 4.22 -7.33 -13.10
CA ALA A 506 3.73 -6.14 -13.80
C ALA A 506 4.73 -4.95 -13.79
N LEU A 507 5.52 -4.79 -12.71
CA LEU A 507 6.60 -3.80 -12.64
C LEU A 507 7.81 -4.17 -13.51
N MET A 508 8.18 -5.45 -13.58
CA MET A 508 9.23 -5.96 -14.47
C MET A 508 8.79 -5.89 -15.94
N SER A 509 7.54 -6.20 -16.24
CA SER A 509 6.92 -6.12 -17.57
C SER A 509 6.90 -4.66 -18.06
N PHE A 510 6.47 -3.71 -17.23
CA PHE A 510 6.60 -2.28 -17.55
C PHE A 510 8.07 -1.85 -17.76
N ARG A 511 9.03 -2.39 -16.99
CA ARG A 511 10.47 -2.13 -17.22
C ARG A 511 10.94 -2.67 -18.57
N THR A 512 10.51 -3.86 -18.98
CA THR A 512 10.84 -4.46 -20.29
C THR A 512 10.25 -3.65 -21.45
N VAL A 513 8.95 -3.30 -21.39
CA VAL A 513 8.30 -2.42 -22.36
C VAL A 513 9.00 -1.06 -22.43
N SER A 514 9.34 -0.45 -21.29
CA SER A 514 10.09 0.80 -21.22
C SER A 514 11.47 0.72 -21.88
N ALA A 515 12.17 -0.42 -21.74
CA ALA A 515 13.46 -0.63 -22.39
C ALA A 515 13.32 -0.81 -23.92
N ALA A 516 12.25 -1.46 -24.40
CA ALA A 516 11.94 -1.59 -25.82
C ALA A 516 11.54 -0.26 -26.49
N MET A 517 11.10 0.73 -25.72
CA MET A 517 10.84 2.11 -26.18
C MET A 517 12.11 2.96 -26.44
N ILE A 518 13.29 2.33 -26.52
CA ILE A 518 14.59 2.96 -26.72
C ILE A 518 15.29 2.33 -27.94
N GLY A 519 15.84 3.17 -28.82
CA GLY A 519 16.66 2.73 -29.96
C GLY A 519 16.05 3.12 -31.31
N GLU A 520 16.83 2.98 -32.38
CA GLU A 520 16.51 3.53 -33.72
C GLU A 520 15.27 2.91 -34.38
N ASN A 521 14.81 1.75 -33.90
CA ASN A 521 13.64 1.02 -34.40
C ASN A 521 12.56 0.77 -33.32
N ALA A 522 12.61 1.46 -32.17
CA ALA A 522 11.69 1.26 -31.05
C ALA A 522 10.19 1.21 -31.41
N PRO A 523 9.62 2.18 -32.16
CA PRO A 523 8.20 2.12 -32.54
C PRO A 523 7.84 0.95 -33.45
N ALA A 524 8.75 0.53 -34.33
CA ALA A 524 8.52 -0.58 -35.25
C ALA A 524 8.53 -1.92 -34.50
N ARG A 525 9.44 -2.10 -33.53
CA ARG A 525 9.51 -3.29 -32.67
C ARG A 525 8.26 -3.44 -31.82
N LEU A 526 7.82 -2.37 -31.15
CA LEU A 526 6.60 -2.39 -30.34
C LEU A 526 5.34 -2.58 -31.22
N LEU A 527 5.28 -1.99 -32.42
CA LEU A 527 4.19 -2.25 -33.37
C LEU A 527 4.15 -3.72 -33.84
N ALA A 528 5.30 -4.38 -34.00
CA ALA A 528 5.36 -5.79 -34.34
C ALA A 528 4.85 -6.67 -33.19
N SER A 529 5.28 -6.38 -31.96
CA SER A 529 4.76 -7.00 -30.73
C SER A 529 3.25 -6.85 -30.58
N SER A 530 2.71 -5.63 -30.72
CA SER A 530 1.25 -5.40 -30.70
C SER A 530 0.48 -6.22 -31.74
N ARG A 531 1.09 -6.52 -32.90
CA ARG A 531 0.47 -7.35 -33.94
C ARG A 531 0.53 -8.82 -33.58
N ARG A 532 1.65 -9.33 -33.06
CA ARG A 532 1.77 -10.73 -32.63
C ARG A 532 0.78 -11.08 -31.54
N ILE A 533 0.64 -10.24 -30.52
CA ILE A 533 -0.38 -10.38 -29.46
C ILE A 533 -1.80 -10.39 -30.02
N ARG A 534 -2.10 -9.50 -30.97
CA ARG A 534 -3.44 -9.43 -31.59
C ARG A 534 -3.74 -10.65 -32.47
N ASP A 535 -2.75 -11.10 -33.22
CA ASP A 535 -2.87 -12.12 -34.27
C ASP A 535 -2.55 -13.54 -33.75
N ASP A 536 -2.24 -13.69 -32.45
CA ASP A 536 -1.88 -14.94 -31.76
C ASP A 536 -0.67 -15.64 -32.42
N ILE A 537 0.44 -14.90 -32.57
CA ILE A 537 1.66 -15.33 -33.28
C ILE A 537 2.85 -15.43 -32.32
N ASP A 538 3.29 -16.65 -32.05
CA ASP A 538 4.50 -16.93 -31.26
C ASP A 538 5.79 -16.52 -31.99
N ASP A 539 6.71 -15.86 -31.28
CA ASP A 539 8.05 -15.48 -31.74
C ASP A 539 9.05 -15.58 -30.58
N GLU A 540 9.76 -16.71 -30.46
CA GLU A 540 10.73 -17.00 -29.37
C GLU A 540 11.78 -15.88 -29.15
N ALA A 541 12.08 -15.06 -30.17
CA ALA A 541 13.04 -13.97 -30.04
C ALA A 541 12.48 -12.73 -29.32
N GLU A 542 11.16 -12.61 -29.23
CA GLU A 542 10.44 -11.46 -28.68
C GLU A 542 9.32 -11.83 -27.69
N GLU A 543 9.09 -13.12 -27.41
CA GLU A 543 8.19 -13.68 -26.39
C GLU A 543 8.22 -12.85 -25.08
N ALA A 544 9.41 -12.64 -24.51
CA ALA A 544 9.58 -11.84 -23.29
C ALA A 544 9.21 -10.34 -23.39
N LEU A 545 9.05 -9.78 -24.60
CA LEU A 545 8.45 -8.46 -24.82
C LEU A 545 6.93 -8.55 -25.00
N ASP A 546 6.45 -9.62 -25.64
CA ASP A 546 5.03 -9.86 -25.87
C ASP A 546 4.33 -10.16 -24.54
N ASP A 547 4.83 -11.11 -23.73
CA ASP A 547 4.42 -11.36 -22.34
C ASP A 547 4.39 -10.06 -21.54
N ALA A 548 5.47 -9.29 -21.62
CA ALA A 548 5.60 -8.03 -20.90
C ALA A 548 4.59 -6.95 -21.38
N MET A 549 4.12 -7.05 -22.62
CA MET A 549 3.04 -6.23 -23.17
C MET A 549 1.64 -6.79 -22.86
N GLU A 550 1.50 -8.01 -22.36
CA GLU A 550 0.26 -8.58 -21.82
C GLU A 550 0.11 -8.36 -20.30
N ASP A 551 1.14 -8.66 -19.51
CA ASP A 551 1.14 -8.48 -18.04
C ASP A 551 1.05 -7.02 -17.60
N MET A 552 1.54 -6.11 -18.44
CA MET A 552 1.54 -4.69 -18.11
C MET A 552 0.09 -4.18 -18.03
N PRO A 553 -0.32 -3.47 -16.96
CA PRO A 553 -1.71 -3.08 -16.78
C PRO A 553 -2.25 -2.22 -17.93
N THR A 554 -3.38 -2.61 -18.52
CA THR A 554 -3.88 -2.12 -19.82
C THR A 554 -3.90 -0.58 -19.90
N VAL A 555 -4.53 0.10 -18.93
CA VAL A 555 -4.56 1.58 -18.93
C VAL A 555 -3.17 2.19 -18.78
N THR A 556 -2.26 1.58 -18.02
CA THR A 556 -0.87 2.04 -17.91
C THR A 556 -0.14 1.88 -19.24
N LEU A 557 -0.30 0.75 -19.94
CA LEU A 557 0.32 0.50 -21.24
C LEU A 557 -0.14 1.53 -22.28
N LEU A 558 -1.46 1.74 -22.39
CA LEU A 558 -2.04 2.73 -23.28
C LEU A 558 -1.58 4.16 -22.94
N THR A 559 -1.47 4.53 -21.65
CA THR A 559 -0.97 5.85 -21.24
C THR A 559 0.50 6.08 -21.65
N VAL A 560 1.37 5.06 -21.51
CA VAL A 560 2.79 5.20 -21.89
C VAL A 560 2.95 5.27 -23.40
N LEU A 561 2.24 4.44 -24.17
CA LEU A 561 2.24 4.48 -25.64
C LEU A 561 1.68 5.80 -26.17
N LEU A 562 0.57 6.29 -25.61
CA LEU A 562 -0.01 7.60 -25.90
C LEU A 562 1.00 8.73 -25.70
N ARG A 563 1.77 8.67 -24.61
CA ARG A 563 2.77 9.69 -24.31
C ARG A 563 3.97 9.60 -25.25
N LYS A 564 4.43 8.40 -25.65
CA LYS A 564 5.47 8.23 -26.67
C LYS A 564 5.00 8.74 -28.04
N ALA A 565 3.77 8.46 -28.44
CA ALA A 565 3.16 9.00 -29.65
C ALA A 565 3.09 10.55 -29.61
N ASN A 566 2.58 11.14 -28.53
CA ASN A 566 2.55 12.60 -28.37
C ASN A 566 3.94 13.24 -28.36
N CYS A 567 4.95 12.56 -27.82
CA CYS A 567 6.35 13.02 -27.88
C CYS A 567 6.89 12.99 -29.32
N ALA A 568 6.63 11.95 -30.11
CA ALA A 568 7.01 11.92 -31.53
C ALA A 568 6.28 13.01 -32.33
N LEU A 569 4.98 13.19 -32.10
CA LEU A 569 4.15 14.24 -32.72
C LEU A 569 4.64 15.66 -32.40
N SER A 570 5.20 15.90 -31.21
CA SER A 570 5.70 17.22 -30.82
C SER A 570 7.02 17.63 -31.51
N HIS A 571 7.75 16.68 -32.10
CA HIS A 571 8.97 16.97 -32.86
C HIS A 571 8.70 17.37 -34.32
N LEU A 572 7.48 17.16 -34.83
CA LEU A 572 7.15 17.47 -36.22
C LEU A 572 7.27 18.99 -36.50
N PRO A 573 7.91 19.39 -37.62
CA PRO A 573 8.16 20.80 -37.90
C PRO A 573 6.86 21.57 -38.17
N VAL A 574 6.77 22.77 -37.61
CA VAL A 574 5.62 23.66 -37.81
C VAL A 574 5.70 24.28 -39.21
N THR A 575 4.92 23.73 -40.14
CA THR A 575 4.75 24.35 -41.46
C THR A 575 3.64 25.40 -41.42
N GLU A 576 3.88 26.60 -41.99
CA GLU A 576 2.91 27.73 -41.97
C GLU A 576 1.52 27.40 -42.54
N LYS A 577 1.42 26.38 -43.40
CA LYS A 577 0.19 25.92 -44.06
C LYS A 577 -0.31 24.55 -43.56
N GLY A 578 0.30 24.01 -42.51
CA GLY A 578 -0.04 22.71 -41.93
C GLY A 578 -0.91 22.84 -40.66
N PRO A 579 -1.44 21.71 -40.16
CA PRO A 579 -2.00 21.67 -38.80
C PRO A 579 -0.90 22.03 -37.80
N SER A 580 -1.25 22.74 -36.73
CA SER A 580 -0.29 23.04 -35.66
C SER A 580 0.06 21.75 -34.88
N PRO A 581 1.22 21.66 -34.20
CA PRO A 581 1.53 20.53 -33.33
C PRO A 581 0.48 20.31 -32.23
N ILE A 582 -0.20 21.38 -31.82
CA ILE A 582 -1.31 21.34 -30.86
C ILE A 582 -2.51 20.58 -31.46
N ASP A 583 -2.81 20.78 -32.75
CA ASP A 583 -3.85 20.03 -33.46
C ASP A 583 -3.45 18.56 -33.64
N LEU A 584 -2.17 18.26 -33.83
CA LEU A 584 -1.69 16.87 -34.00
C LEU A 584 -1.61 16.07 -32.69
N ARG A 585 -1.66 16.72 -31.53
CA ARG A 585 -1.65 16.04 -30.22
C ARG A 585 -2.91 15.16 -30.04
N ILE A 586 -2.71 13.92 -29.59
CA ILE A 586 -3.78 13.04 -29.13
C ILE A 586 -4.13 13.43 -27.68
N LYS A 587 -5.41 13.74 -27.43
CA LYS A 587 -5.89 14.08 -26.09
C LYS A 587 -5.82 12.88 -25.14
N THR A 588 -5.58 13.15 -23.87
CA THR A 588 -5.65 12.12 -22.82
C THR A 588 -7.10 11.73 -22.52
N PRO A 589 -7.37 10.52 -21.99
CA PRO A 589 -8.73 10.12 -21.61
C PRO A 589 -9.38 11.08 -20.60
N ALA A 590 -8.58 11.62 -19.67
CA ALA A 590 -9.04 12.64 -18.72
C ALA A 590 -9.52 13.92 -19.43
N GLU A 591 -8.77 14.43 -20.42
CA GLU A 591 -9.17 15.59 -21.23
C GLU A 591 -10.42 15.30 -22.08
N ILE A 592 -10.56 14.09 -22.62
CA ILE A 592 -11.72 13.66 -23.43
C ILE A 592 -12.99 13.57 -22.58
N TRP A 593 -12.88 13.12 -21.33
CA TRP A 593 -14.00 13.04 -20.38
C TRP A 593 -14.25 14.32 -19.58
N GLY A 594 -13.40 15.35 -19.75
CA GLY A 594 -13.47 16.58 -18.96
C GLY A 594 -13.16 16.38 -17.47
N TRP A 595 -12.40 15.34 -17.12
CA TRP A 595 -12.03 14.99 -15.75
C TRP A 595 -10.74 15.67 -15.33
N THR A 596 -10.63 15.99 -14.05
CA THR A 596 -9.33 16.31 -13.44
C THR A 596 -8.44 15.06 -13.36
N ILE A 597 -7.12 15.24 -13.32
CA ILE A 597 -6.16 14.14 -13.14
C ILE A 597 -6.49 13.34 -11.87
N ALA A 598 -6.87 14.00 -10.77
CA ALA A 598 -7.26 13.33 -9.53
C ALA A 598 -8.55 12.48 -9.66
N GLU A 599 -9.50 12.87 -10.51
CA GLU A 599 -10.70 12.08 -10.78
C GLU A 599 -10.42 10.89 -11.69
N TYR A 600 -9.51 11.05 -12.65
CA TYR A 600 -9.00 9.96 -13.48
C TYR A 600 -8.21 8.95 -12.63
N GLU A 601 -7.29 9.43 -11.77
CA GLU A 601 -6.58 8.59 -10.81
C GLU A 601 -7.55 7.80 -9.92
N ARG A 602 -8.58 8.46 -9.39
CA ARG A 602 -9.56 7.82 -8.49
C ARG A 602 -10.46 6.78 -9.18
N GLN A 603 -10.74 6.94 -10.47
CA GLN A 603 -11.69 6.07 -11.20
C GLN A 603 -10.99 4.98 -12.02
N ALA A 604 -10.01 5.34 -12.84
CA ALA A 604 -9.33 4.43 -13.76
C ALA A 604 -8.03 3.86 -13.18
N LEU A 605 -7.37 4.56 -12.25
CA LEU A 605 -6.07 4.16 -11.69
C LEU A 605 -6.09 3.96 -10.16
N SER A 606 -7.22 3.52 -9.59
CA SER A 606 -7.35 3.26 -8.15
C SER A 606 -6.57 2.02 -7.69
N GLY A 607 -6.28 1.09 -8.61
CA GLY A 607 -5.50 -0.13 -8.42
C GLY A 607 -5.44 -0.96 -9.71
N PHE A 608 -4.60 -2.01 -9.71
CA PHE A 608 -4.40 -2.93 -10.84
C PHE A 608 -5.71 -3.40 -11.50
N ALA A 609 -6.62 -3.98 -10.71
CA ALA A 609 -7.90 -4.50 -11.24
C ALA A 609 -8.79 -3.44 -11.89
N SER A 610 -8.77 -2.20 -11.40
CA SER A 610 -9.52 -1.09 -12.03
C SER A 610 -8.84 -0.61 -13.30
N ALA A 611 -7.50 -0.63 -13.37
CA ALA A 611 -6.77 -0.31 -14.59
C ALA A 611 -6.97 -1.36 -15.71
N GLU A 612 -7.27 -2.61 -15.37
CA GLU A 612 -7.77 -3.58 -16.36
C GLU A 612 -9.21 -3.29 -16.79
N GLU A 613 -10.14 -3.15 -15.84
CA GLU A 613 -11.56 -2.93 -16.16
C GLU A 613 -11.81 -1.67 -17.01
N TRP A 614 -11.01 -0.62 -16.79
CA TRP A 614 -11.10 0.63 -17.54
C TRP A 614 -10.38 0.61 -18.90
N GLY A 615 -9.58 -0.42 -19.20
CA GLY A 615 -8.82 -0.54 -20.44
C GLY A 615 -9.66 -0.33 -21.70
N LYS A 616 -10.78 -1.07 -21.83
CA LYS A 616 -11.68 -0.96 -22.99
C LYS A 616 -12.34 0.43 -23.09
N ARG A 617 -12.67 1.06 -21.96
CA ARG A 617 -13.25 2.41 -21.92
C ARG A 617 -12.23 3.47 -22.36
N VAL A 618 -10.96 3.33 -21.92
CA VAL A 618 -9.86 4.19 -22.35
C VAL A 618 -9.57 4.03 -23.84
N ALA A 619 -9.48 2.81 -24.35
CA ALA A 619 -9.27 2.56 -25.79
C ALA A 619 -10.40 3.15 -26.67
N LEU A 620 -11.66 2.98 -26.25
CA LEU A 620 -12.81 3.59 -26.94
C LEU A 620 -12.78 5.13 -26.94
N ALA A 621 -12.29 5.75 -25.87
CA ALA A 621 -12.10 7.20 -25.81
C ALA A 621 -10.97 7.67 -26.74
N LEU A 622 -9.84 6.93 -26.79
CA LEU A 622 -8.69 7.27 -27.61
C LEU A 622 -8.92 7.04 -29.11
N LYS A 623 -9.69 6.02 -29.50
CA LYS A 623 -9.98 5.65 -30.90
C LYS A 623 -10.23 6.84 -31.85
N PRO A 624 -11.22 7.73 -31.63
CA PRO A 624 -11.49 8.84 -32.55
C PRO A 624 -10.34 9.86 -32.64
N GLU A 625 -9.55 10.05 -31.58
CA GLU A 625 -8.38 10.93 -31.62
C GLU A 625 -7.21 10.27 -32.39
N ILE A 626 -7.04 8.94 -32.27
CA ILE A 626 -6.06 8.18 -33.06
C ILE A 626 -6.41 8.23 -34.56
N GLU A 627 -7.65 7.96 -34.94
CA GLU A 627 -8.14 8.03 -36.32
C GLU A 627 -7.89 9.43 -36.93
N ARG A 628 -8.25 10.48 -36.17
CA ARG A 628 -8.06 11.88 -36.56
C ARG A 628 -6.59 12.22 -36.82
N VAL A 629 -5.68 11.82 -35.93
CA VAL A 629 -4.24 12.09 -36.07
C VAL A 629 -3.64 11.24 -37.20
N MET A 630 -4.04 9.99 -37.36
CA MET A 630 -3.62 9.15 -38.49
C MET A 630 -3.99 9.75 -39.85
N GLY A 631 -5.21 10.26 -39.99
CA GLY A 631 -5.65 10.97 -41.20
C GLY A 631 -4.82 12.22 -41.50
N ALA A 632 -4.48 13.00 -40.46
CA ALA A 632 -3.63 14.18 -40.62
C ALA A 632 -2.19 13.82 -41.03
N LEU A 633 -1.59 12.78 -40.42
CA LEU A 633 -0.25 12.29 -40.77
C LEU A 633 -0.20 11.71 -42.19
N ALA A 634 -1.24 11.00 -42.64
CA ALA A 634 -1.35 10.54 -44.02
C ALA A 634 -1.36 11.73 -45.00
N GLY A 635 -2.12 12.79 -44.70
CA GLY A 635 -2.15 14.02 -45.49
C GLY A 635 -0.80 14.77 -45.52
N LEU A 636 -0.02 14.75 -44.43
CA LEU A 636 1.34 15.30 -44.41
C LEU A 636 2.30 14.44 -45.24
N THR A 637 2.20 13.11 -45.14
CA THR A 637 3.03 12.17 -45.91
C THR A 637 2.81 12.34 -47.41
N ALA A 638 1.56 12.48 -47.86
CA ALA A 638 1.22 12.71 -49.27
C ALA A 638 1.74 14.06 -49.80
N LYS A 639 1.72 15.12 -48.99
CA LYS A 639 2.24 16.46 -49.37
C LYS A 639 3.76 16.56 -49.34
N GLY A 640 4.44 15.77 -48.49
CA GLY A 640 5.89 15.86 -48.28
C GLY A 640 6.74 15.37 -49.47
N VAL A 641 6.14 14.64 -50.41
CA VAL A 641 6.83 13.97 -51.52
C VAL A 641 7.50 14.95 -52.50
N GLU A 642 6.98 16.17 -52.66
CA GLU A 642 7.40 17.10 -53.73
C GLU A 642 8.52 18.09 -53.33
N GLY A 643 9.08 18.02 -52.11
CA GLY A 643 10.20 18.90 -51.76
C GLY A 643 10.62 18.99 -50.30
N SER A 644 10.16 18.11 -49.41
CA SER A 644 10.57 18.14 -48.00
C SER A 644 12.00 17.61 -47.81
N GLU A 645 12.72 18.15 -46.82
CA GLU A 645 14.02 17.60 -46.42
C GLU A 645 13.86 16.15 -45.92
N LYS A 646 14.82 15.27 -46.24
CA LYS A 646 14.75 13.84 -45.91
C LYS A 646 14.58 13.55 -44.41
N GLY A 647 14.98 14.49 -43.53
CA GLY A 647 14.77 14.39 -42.08
C GLY A 647 13.30 14.41 -41.68
N THR A 648 12.55 15.41 -42.16
CA THR A 648 11.12 15.59 -41.86
C THR A 648 10.27 14.38 -42.22
N LEU A 649 10.55 13.75 -43.37
CA LEU A 649 9.81 12.53 -43.77
C LEU A 649 10.04 11.37 -42.80
N LYS A 650 11.26 11.22 -42.28
CA LYS A 650 11.58 10.20 -41.25
C LYS A 650 10.82 10.47 -39.95
N GLU A 651 10.78 11.72 -39.50
CA GLU A 651 10.06 12.11 -38.27
C GLU A 651 8.55 11.88 -38.40
N VAL A 652 7.94 12.21 -39.55
CA VAL A 652 6.53 11.93 -39.85
C VAL A 652 6.26 10.42 -39.85
N GLN A 653 7.14 9.61 -40.45
CA GLN A 653 7.02 8.14 -40.44
C GLN A 653 7.16 7.55 -39.03
N GLU A 654 8.08 8.08 -38.21
CA GLU A 654 8.27 7.64 -36.82
C GLU A 654 7.02 7.95 -35.98
N ALA A 655 6.51 9.20 -36.05
CA ALA A 655 5.27 9.59 -35.39
C ALA A 655 4.08 8.74 -35.84
N GLN A 656 3.94 8.47 -37.15
CA GLN A 656 2.91 7.59 -37.69
C GLN A 656 3.04 6.16 -37.16
N THR A 657 4.26 5.65 -36.96
CA THR A 657 4.50 4.31 -36.42
C THR A 657 4.13 4.22 -34.94
N TRP A 658 4.43 5.24 -34.13
CA TRP A 658 3.96 5.32 -32.74
C TRP A 658 2.44 5.40 -32.62
N VAL A 659 1.77 6.21 -33.44
CA VAL A 659 0.30 6.33 -33.44
C VAL A 659 -0.35 5.01 -33.91
N ARG A 660 0.22 4.32 -34.91
CA ARG A 660 -0.19 2.97 -35.29
C ARG A 660 -0.01 1.96 -34.15
N CYS A 661 1.14 1.97 -33.46
CA CYS A 661 1.42 1.08 -32.33
C CYS A 661 0.36 1.22 -31.22
N LEU A 662 0.00 2.46 -30.86
CA LEU A 662 -1.07 2.72 -29.90
C LEU A 662 -2.42 2.14 -30.38
N GLY A 663 -2.81 2.38 -31.64
CA GLY A 663 -4.08 1.88 -32.17
C GLY A 663 -4.16 0.36 -32.32
N VAL A 664 -3.05 -0.30 -32.70
CA VAL A 664 -2.99 -1.79 -32.71
C VAL A 664 -2.99 -2.33 -31.28
N THR A 665 -2.36 -1.67 -30.31
CA THR A 665 -2.43 -2.10 -28.90
C THR A 665 -3.85 -2.01 -28.34
N CYS A 666 -4.65 -1.00 -28.74
CA CYS A 666 -6.08 -0.94 -28.41
C CYS A 666 -6.88 -2.14 -28.98
N GLU A 667 -6.49 -2.64 -30.15
CA GLU A 667 -7.09 -3.83 -30.75
C GLU A 667 -6.65 -5.09 -30.00
N ALA A 668 -5.33 -5.29 -29.86
CA ALA A 668 -4.70 -6.43 -29.19
C ALA A 668 -5.19 -6.67 -27.75
N ARG A 669 -5.18 -5.62 -26.92
CA ARG A 669 -5.45 -5.76 -25.47
C ARG A 669 -6.93 -5.78 -25.09
N VAL A 670 -7.79 -5.13 -25.86
CA VAL A 670 -9.19 -4.87 -25.45
C VAL A 670 -10.22 -4.96 -26.57
N ASP A 671 -9.86 -5.48 -27.74
CA ASP A 671 -10.76 -5.66 -28.88
C ASP A 671 -11.46 -4.33 -29.25
N VAL A 672 -10.66 -3.30 -29.47
CA VAL A 672 -11.09 -1.99 -30.01
C VAL A 672 -10.34 -1.72 -31.31
N HIS A 673 -10.86 -2.28 -32.41
CA HIS A 673 -10.32 -2.06 -33.75
C HIS A 673 -10.25 -0.57 -34.09
N VAL A 674 -9.05 -0.09 -34.43
CA VAL A 674 -8.81 1.27 -34.94
C VAL A 674 -8.48 1.17 -36.43
N PRO A 675 -9.34 1.66 -37.34
CA PRO A 675 -9.13 1.54 -38.78
C PRO A 675 -7.89 2.35 -39.20
N MET A 676 -6.86 1.64 -39.62
CA MET A 676 -5.63 2.25 -40.13
C MET A 676 -5.82 2.59 -41.60
N ALA A 677 -5.69 3.88 -41.93
CA ALA A 677 -5.54 4.30 -43.32
C ALA A 677 -4.30 3.60 -43.92
N THR A 678 -4.53 2.87 -45.01
CA THR A 678 -3.54 2.09 -45.76
C THR A 678 -2.70 3.00 -46.65
#